data_AF-A0A7Z8Y912-F1
#
_entry.id   AF-A0A7Z8Y912-F1
#
_cell.length_a   1.000
_cell.length_b   1.000
_cell.length_c   1.000
_cell.angle_alpha   90.00
_cell.angle_beta   90.00
_cell.angle_gamma   90.00
#
_symmetry.space_group_name_H-M   'P 1'
#
loop_
_entity.id
_entity.type
_entity.pdbx_description
1 polymer ?
#
loop_
_entity_poly.entity_id
_entity_poly.type
_entity_poly.pdbx_seq_one_letter_code
_entity_poly.pdbx_strand_id
1 'polypeptide(L)'
;MADFEKDGNLPHSVPENRPEAAAETRGSAAQGHIAVPAGAAAQKPTPEAGEGATAQTESLPEARPTPEVERTSETQRAPEAGRTSETENAATQKSAAETPAAETPAAETSAVETPAAETMLLPEPQPAAAPETGPAAKPEAAMQAAAMPEVATQAAAKPEAATQKLPVVSPYASLSSEIRAQANTEATQALPVAGITPGAGGAGTAPTAAYPAAAYPVSATGSAGAPTAAYPNAAYANGGYPAPGLQGNAAPGGGARPVPASASASAPALSPAPAPAPAPGSAPAPAPAVANAPARRLRWPWVVLTLIILLAAAYTGLAYYASGRVSQNTKVAGIEIGGLDPEAAQATLTSAFTERLNRDVTYLVDGQVYTANPASYGLQVDVPQTLRGLTEFSLDPRQVWAHFVSEHELAPVYTFDEAQLAAHTEELMASTGTPAVNATLQYEGIAPMITPSQSGAAVPADVARQALLDGPLQGQENVELAAQRSEPQITDALATQAQNELATPLVSGDVRVKVGEAQAVLQPATLAQAASFAPGEAGLQLQLDGKILGDEVRKQLPDALKPGEDARIEIVDHTTPTIIPSVDGQTIDDADLAAQVSQVGIKTVAAEREAKPKVEASPASFTTEDAEKMGIKEVVAEISTPLTSDSVRTTNLRVGCQKVAGTLVKPGEKFSLLQTLGPITHANGFVDSGVVANGFNDTALGGGLSQLSTNTFNIGYLAGMEDIQHKPHSKYFERYPMGREATLWEGSIDMVWGNRTPYGAVIDSYIANGQVVTKLWSTKYFDVKTSTSAPRNYTQPTMVQDSGPGCEPQGRGGPGFTVTVARTVTDPEGTVVEDSSYNWTYQPVNGRTCD
;
A
#
# COMPACT_ATOMS: atom_id res chain seq x y z
N MET A 1 -9.74 -45.32 45.16
CA MET A 1 -9.85 -46.26 44.03
C MET A 1 -8.74 -45.83 43.06
N ALA A 2 -7.47 -46.14 43.31
CA ALA A 2 -6.81 -47.43 43.53
C ALA A 2 -6.25 -48.00 42.21
N ASP A 3 -5.09 -48.63 42.12
CA ASP A 3 -3.85 -48.71 42.95
C ASP A 3 -2.86 -49.60 42.14
N PHE A 4 -1.60 -49.76 42.59
CA PHE A 4 -0.62 -50.78 42.11
C PHE A 4 -0.08 -50.61 40.64
N GLU A 5 1.11 -51.08 40.22
CA GLU A 5 2.39 -51.56 40.85
C GLU A 5 3.46 -51.69 39.70
N LYS A 6 4.81 -51.69 39.84
CA LYS A 6 5.84 -51.02 40.68
C LYS A 6 7.24 -51.53 40.20
N ASP A 7 8.35 -50.91 40.66
CA ASP A 7 9.76 -51.35 40.49
C ASP A 7 10.35 -51.31 39.05
N GLY A 8 11.66 -51.14 38.84
CA GLY A 8 12.71 -50.73 39.78
C GLY A 8 14.16 -50.92 39.29
N ASN A 9 15.07 -50.21 39.97
CA ASN A 9 16.52 -50.47 40.11
C ASN A 9 17.57 -49.92 39.09
N LEU A 10 18.64 -49.37 39.68
CA LEU A 10 19.94 -48.94 39.14
C LEU A 10 20.98 -50.09 39.36
N PRO A 11 22.25 -50.10 38.84
CA PRO A 11 23.25 -49.05 39.08
C PRO A 11 24.44 -48.87 38.08
N HIS A 12 25.32 -47.92 38.46
CA HIS A 12 26.67 -47.58 37.99
C HIS A 12 27.52 -48.64 37.26
N SER A 13 28.34 -48.17 36.30
CA SER A 13 29.82 -48.16 36.47
C SER A 13 30.54 -47.32 35.40
N VAL A 14 31.72 -46.80 35.76
CA VAL A 14 32.70 -46.13 34.87
C VAL A 14 33.97 -46.99 34.87
N PRO A 15 34.73 -47.03 33.77
CA PRO A 15 36.18 -46.92 33.93
C PRO A 15 36.82 -45.96 32.92
N GLU A 16 37.89 -45.30 33.38
CA GLU A 16 38.83 -44.56 32.53
C GLU A 16 39.69 -45.52 31.69
N ASN A 17 40.19 -45.05 30.54
CA ASN A 17 41.64 -45.04 30.32
C ASN A 17 42.09 -44.24 29.08
N ARG A 18 43.17 -43.49 29.26
CA ARG A 18 44.14 -43.09 28.21
C ARG A 18 45.39 -43.96 28.45
N PRO A 19 46.29 -44.19 27.46
CA PRO A 19 47.40 -43.26 27.34
C PRO A 19 48.03 -43.09 25.93
N GLU A 20 48.58 -41.88 25.71
CA GLU A 20 49.92 -41.54 25.17
C GLU A 20 50.55 -42.12 23.86
N ALA A 21 51.67 -41.46 23.50
CA ALA A 21 52.83 -41.96 22.74
C ALA A 21 52.84 -41.87 21.19
N ALA A 22 52.82 -40.62 20.72
CA ALA A 22 53.76 -40.00 19.76
C ALA A 22 54.82 -40.85 19.00
N ALA A 23 55.05 -40.46 17.73
CA ALA A 23 56.37 -40.48 17.07
C ALA A 23 56.51 -39.28 16.10
N GLU A 24 57.56 -38.47 16.25
CA GLU A 24 57.91 -37.40 15.30
C GLU A 24 58.73 -37.96 14.11
N THR A 25 58.67 -37.34 12.93
CA THR A 25 59.92 -37.08 12.18
C THR A 25 59.86 -35.89 11.20
N ARG A 26 60.62 -34.87 11.57
CA ARG A 26 61.02 -33.62 10.90
C ARG A 26 61.26 -33.66 9.37
N GLY A 27 60.95 -32.53 8.71
CA GLY A 27 62.04 -31.62 8.27
C GLY A 27 62.05 -31.06 6.83
N SER A 28 62.17 -29.73 6.71
CA SER A 28 62.56 -28.87 5.56
C SER A 28 62.02 -29.17 4.14
N ALA A 29 61.40 -28.24 3.38
CA ALA A 29 61.53 -26.79 3.21
C ALA A 29 62.76 -26.30 2.40
N ALA A 30 62.52 -25.85 1.16
CA ALA A 30 63.34 -24.94 0.35
C ALA A 30 62.48 -24.30 -0.77
N GLN A 31 62.90 -23.17 -1.34
CA GLN A 31 62.11 -22.34 -2.28
C GLN A 31 62.75 -22.26 -3.69
N GLY A 32 61.98 -21.85 -4.71
CA GLY A 32 62.51 -21.46 -6.03
C GLY A 32 61.44 -20.95 -7.01
N HIS A 33 61.55 -19.70 -7.46
CA HIS A 33 60.72 -19.10 -8.53
C HIS A 33 61.48 -19.07 -9.87
N ILE A 34 60.76 -18.98 -11.02
CA ILE A 34 60.82 -17.83 -11.97
C ILE A 34 59.99 -18.08 -13.27
N ALA A 35 59.16 -17.07 -13.60
CA ALA A 35 58.60 -16.58 -14.89
C ALA A 35 58.23 -17.47 -16.12
N VAL A 36 56.96 -17.30 -16.53
CA VAL A 36 56.32 -17.09 -17.88
C VAL A 36 57.18 -17.09 -19.18
N PRO A 37 56.58 -17.45 -20.34
CA PRO A 37 55.96 -16.43 -21.22
C PRO A 37 54.61 -16.84 -21.88
N ALA A 38 54.02 -15.95 -22.68
CA ALA A 38 52.77 -16.14 -23.44
C ALA A 38 52.92 -15.81 -24.94
N GLY A 39 52.02 -16.31 -25.80
CA GLY A 39 51.98 -16.07 -27.25
C GLY A 39 50.74 -16.71 -27.91
N ALA A 40 50.33 -16.29 -29.12
CA ALA A 40 48.98 -16.57 -29.64
C ALA A 40 48.84 -16.72 -31.18
N ALA A 41 47.67 -17.24 -31.58
CA ALA A 41 46.88 -17.01 -32.82
C ALA A 41 47.02 -17.92 -34.07
N ALA A 42 45.85 -18.08 -34.74
CA ALA A 42 45.58 -18.07 -36.19
C ALA A 42 45.27 -19.36 -37.02
N GLN A 43 43.99 -19.45 -37.45
CA GLN A 43 43.49 -19.65 -38.84
C GLN A 43 43.18 -21.05 -39.46
N LYS A 44 42.42 -20.96 -40.58
CA LYS A 44 41.63 -21.94 -41.40
C LYS A 44 42.51 -22.59 -42.52
N PRO A 45 42.08 -23.56 -43.39
CA PRO A 45 40.90 -23.49 -44.30
C PRO A 45 40.21 -24.84 -44.69
N THR A 46 39.42 -24.82 -45.78
CA THR A 46 38.52 -25.85 -46.42
C THR A 46 39.24 -26.88 -47.33
N PRO A 47 38.59 -27.94 -47.90
CA PRO A 47 37.83 -27.86 -49.19
C PRO A 47 36.59 -28.82 -49.34
N GLU A 48 36.14 -29.13 -50.57
CA GLU A 48 34.76 -29.58 -50.96
C GLU A 48 34.63 -30.94 -51.71
N ALA A 49 33.37 -31.35 -51.94
CA ALA A 49 32.77 -32.02 -53.14
C ALA A 49 32.63 -33.57 -53.25
N GLY A 50 31.50 -34.02 -53.83
CA GLY A 50 31.18 -35.41 -54.24
C GLY A 50 29.67 -35.68 -54.42
N GLU A 51 29.25 -36.42 -55.47
CA GLU A 51 27.85 -36.66 -55.91
C GLU A 51 27.46 -38.16 -55.95
N GLY A 52 26.18 -38.52 -56.20
CA GLY A 52 25.84 -39.77 -56.91
C GLY A 52 24.63 -40.61 -56.42
N ALA A 53 23.55 -40.62 -57.20
CA ALA A 53 22.23 -41.22 -56.94
C ALA A 53 22.06 -42.75 -57.21
N THR A 54 20.82 -43.26 -57.01
CA THR A 54 20.21 -44.56 -57.48
C THR A 54 20.60 -45.89 -56.78
N ALA A 55 19.82 -46.99 -56.78
CA ALA A 55 18.35 -47.25 -56.84
C ALA A 55 18.03 -48.77 -56.61
N GLN A 56 16.72 -49.14 -56.52
CA GLN A 56 16.10 -50.49 -56.63
C GLN A 56 16.14 -51.43 -55.38
N THR A 57 14.99 -51.75 -54.74
CA THR A 57 14.03 -52.91 -54.87
C THR A 57 14.56 -54.26 -54.31
N GLU A 58 13.80 -55.19 -53.70
CA GLU A 58 12.33 -55.43 -53.61
C GLU A 58 11.91 -56.36 -52.43
N SER A 59 10.75 -56.15 -51.77
CA SER A 59 9.83 -57.19 -51.22
C SER A 59 8.61 -56.61 -50.44
N LEU A 60 7.45 -57.28 -50.57
CA LEU A 60 6.10 -57.01 -50.00
C LEU A 60 5.53 -58.33 -49.40
N PRO A 61 4.26 -58.48 -48.92
CA PRO A 61 3.09 -57.56 -48.73
C PRO A 61 2.58 -57.45 -47.24
N GLU A 62 1.81 -56.43 -46.81
CA GLU A 62 0.31 -56.24 -46.77
C GLU A 62 -0.49 -57.18 -45.80
N ALA A 63 -1.67 -56.85 -45.24
CA ALA A 63 -2.71 -55.85 -45.59
C ALA A 63 -3.55 -55.28 -44.40
N ARG A 64 -4.57 -54.45 -44.73
CA ARG A 64 -5.61 -53.76 -43.90
C ARG A 64 -6.93 -54.62 -43.80
N PRO A 65 -8.12 -54.22 -43.23
CA PRO A 65 -8.65 -52.87 -42.90
C PRO A 65 -9.60 -52.70 -41.66
N THR A 66 -10.28 -51.54 -41.60
CA THR A 66 -11.39 -51.03 -40.74
C THR A 66 -12.79 -51.55 -41.20
N PRO A 67 -14.00 -51.06 -40.80
CA PRO A 67 -14.45 -50.03 -39.80
C PRO A 67 -15.66 -50.48 -38.91
N GLU A 68 -16.36 -49.57 -38.19
CA GLU A 68 -17.84 -49.66 -37.93
C GLU A 68 -18.48 -48.32 -37.46
N VAL A 69 -19.82 -48.16 -37.61
CA VAL A 69 -20.70 -47.04 -37.17
C VAL A 69 -22.15 -47.55 -36.93
N GLU A 70 -22.91 -46.88 -36.04
CA GLU A 70 -24.40 -46.84 -35.89
C GLU A 70 -25.14 -47.77 -34.87
N ARG A 71 -26.48 -47.60 -34.79
CA ARG A 71 -27.38 -47.87 -33.63
C ARG A 71 -27.99 -49.28 -33.63
N THR A 72 -28.42 -49.82 -32.47
CA THR A 72 -29.86 -50.02 -32.09
C THR A 72 -30.15 -50.82 -30.80
N SER A 73 -31.22 -50.43 -30.10
CA SER A 73 -32.33 -51.22 -29.48
C SER A 73 -32.19 -52.34 -28.42
N GLU A 74 -33.07 -52.22 -27.40
CA GLU A 74 -33.90 -53.24 -26.70
C GLU A 74 -33.36 -54.20 -25.59
N THR A 75 -33.66 -53.81 -24.34
CA THR A 75 -34.63 -54.48 -23.43
C THR A 75 -34.50 -55.98 -23.06
N GLN A 76 -34.23 -56.29 -21.78
CA GLN A 76 -35.14 -57.10 -20.94
C GLN A 76 -34.80 -57.22 -19.41
N ARG A 77 -35.87 -57.32 -18.61
CA ARG A 77 -36.04 -57.96 -17.27
C ARG A 77 -35.36 -57.41 -15.99
N ALA A 78 -36.22 -57.00 -15.04
CA ALA A 78 -36.08 -57.22 -13.59
C ALA A 78 -36.69 -58.60 -13.19
N PRO A 79 -36.81 -59.06 -11.91
CA PRO A 79 -37.34 -58.33 -10.73
C PRO A 79 -36.76 -58.68 -9.33
N GLU A 80 -37.41 -58.17 -8.26
CA GLU A 80 -37.40 -58.60 -6.83
C GLU A 80 -36.14 -58.36 -5.95
N ALA A 81 -36.22 -58.16 -4.61
CA ALA A 81 -37.29 -57.59 -3.74
C ALA A 81 -36.82 -57.38 -2.25
N GLY A 82 -37.21 -56.25 -1.62
CA GLY A 82 -37.79 -56.23 -0.26
C GLY A 82 -36.99 -55.74 0.99
N ARG A 83 -37.68 -54.91 1.82
CA ARG A 83 -37.50 -54.61 3.28
C ARG A 83 -36.21 -53.86 3.72
N THR A 84 -36.14 -53.10 4.82
CA THR A 84 -37.04 -52.62 5.95
C THR A 84 -36.52 -51.21 6.33
N SER A 85 -37.27 -50.12 6.57
CA SER A 85 -38.34 -49.78 7.55
C SER A 85 -37.88 -49.48 9.00
N GLU A 86 -38.42 -48.39 9.58
CA GLU A 86 -38.34 -47.91 11.00
C GLU A 86 -37.04 -47.15 11.40
N THR A 87 -37.03 -46.11 12.25
CA THR A 87 -38.10 -45.49 13.10
C THR A 87 -37.88 -43.98 13.40
N GLU A 88 -38.99 -43.25 13.67
CA GLU A 88 -39.12 -42.02 14.51
C GLU A 88 -38.36 -40.70 14.16
N ASN A 89 -38.83 -39.50 14.54
CA ASN A 89 -39.95 -39.12 15.42
C ASN A 89 -40.78 -37.89 14.90
N ALA A 90 -41.87 -37.53 15.59
CA ALA A 90 -42.86 -36.51 15.22
C ALA A 90 -42.41 -35.04 15.55
N ALA A 91 -43.17 -33.94 15.36
CA ALA A 91 -44.61 -33.70 15.17
C ALA A 91 -44.85 -32.22 14.69
N THR A 92 -46.03 -31.67 14.32
CA THR A 92 -47.42 -32.15 14.11
C THR A 92 -48.26 -31.10 13.31
N GLN A 93 -49.23 -31.54 12.47
CA GLN A 93 -50.48 -30.82 12.07
C GLN A 93 -50.42 -29.49 11.23
N LYS A 94 -51.44 -29.02 10.46
CA LYS A 94 -52.72 -29.52 9.85
C LYS A 94 -53.34 -28.29 9.08
N SER A 95 -53.96 -28.35 7.89
CA SER A 95 -55.20 -29.06 7.53
C SER A 95 -55.54 -29.00 6.02
N ALA A 96 -56.34 -29.99 5.58
CA ALA A 96 -57.22 -30.13 4.39
C ALA A 96 -57.67 -28.84 3.63
N ALA A 97 -57.64 -28.77 2.29
CA ALA A 97 -58.58 -29.32 1.26
C ALA A 97 -59.62 -28.26 0.78
N GLU A 98 -60.34 -28.32 -0.35
CA GLU A 98 -60.68 -29.41 -1.29
C GLU A 98 -60.58 -29.00 -2.80
N THR A 99 -60.71 -29.98 -3.70
CA THR A 99 -60.94 -29.86 -5.17
C THR A 99 -62.39 -30.35 -5.50
N PRO A 100 -63.03 -30.13 -6.69
CA PRO A 100 -62.58 -30.68 -7.99
C PRO A 100 -63.03 -29.97 -9.31
N ALA A 101 -62.62 -30.55 -10.45
CA ALA A 101 -63.28 -30.62 -11.79
C ALA A 101 -63.73 -29.31 -12.51
N ALA A 102 -63.16 -28.95 -13.68
CA ALA A 102 -63.51 -29.40 -15.07
C ALA A 102 -64.63 -28.53 -15.72
N GLU A 103 -64.81 -28.38 -17.05
CA GLU A 103 -64.30 -29.08 -18.25
C GLU A 103 -63.86 -28.11 -19.38
N THR A 104 -63.31 -28.64 -20.47
CA THR A 104 -62.97 -28.00 -21.78
C THR A 104 -64.03 -28.41 -22.86
N PRO A 105 -63.95 -28.06 -24.18
CA PRO A 105 -63.21 -27.03 -24.95
C PRO A 105 -64.08 -26.28 -26.01
N ALA A 106 -63.44 -25.54 -26.93
CA ALA A 106 -63.86 -25.31 -28.35
C ALA A 106 -65.09 -24.39 -28.63
N ALA A 107 -65.27 -23.78 -29.83
CA ALA A 107 -64.35 -23.35 -30.91
C ALA A 107 -65.12 -22.41 -31.91
N GLU A 108 -64.49 -22.12 -33.06
CA GLU A 108 -65.08 -21.64 -34.33
C GLU A 108 -65.52 -20.15 -34.48
N THR A 109 -64.56 -19.39 -35.00
CA THR A 109 -64.67 -18.36 -36.04
C THR A 109 -65.95 -18.26 -36.88
N SER A 110 -66.34 -17.03 -37.26
CA SER A 110 -66.83 -16.71 -38.61
C SER A 110 -66.57 -15.23 -38.97
N ALA A 111 -66.67 -14.84 -40.25
CA ALA A 111 -66.20 -13.55 -40.79
C ALA A 111 -67.09 -13.00 -41.94
N VAL A 112 -66.59 -11.97 -42.67
CA VAL A 112 -66.98 -11.49 -44.02
C VAL A 112 -67.91 -10.24 -44.15
N GLU A 113 -67.27 -9.08 -44.37
CA GLU A 113 -67.44 -8.04 -45.44
C GLU A 113 -68.75 -7.27 -45.82
N THR A 114 -68.75 -5.94 -45.57
CA THR A 114 -69.03 -4.78 -46.51
C THR A 114 -70.42 -4.64 -47.22
N PRO A 115 -70.73 -3.65 -48.14
CA PRO A 115 -70.03 -2.43 -48.63
C PRO A 115 -70.87 -1.10 -48.83
N ALA A 116 -70.22 -0.05 -49.39
CA ALA A 116 -70.73 1.09 -50.22
C ALA A 116 -71.46 2.31 -49.57
N ALA A 117 -71.45 3.56 -50.10
CA ALA A 117 -70.58 4.30 -51.07
C ALA A 117 -70.89 5.84 -51.17
N GLU A 118 -70.04 6.61 -51.90
CA GLU A 118 -70.20 7.98 -52.51
C GLU A 118 -70.17 9.29 -51.66
N THR A 119 -69.90 10.53 -52.17
CA THR A 119 -68.96 11.15 -53.17
C THR A 119 -69.05 12.73 -53.09
N MET A 120 -67.94 13.52 -53.23
CA MET A 120 -67.80 14.85 -53.93
C MET A 120 -66.92 16.00 -53.32
N LEU A 121 -65.85 16.38 -54.06
CA LEU A 121 -65.38 17.73 -54.51
C LEU A 121 -64.75 18.85 -53.60
N LEU A 122 -64.02 19.76 -54.30
CA LEU A 122 -63.08 20.87 -53.92
C LEU A 122 -63.70 22.29 -54.23
N PRO A 123 -63.18 23.50 -53.81
CA PRO A 123 -61.82 24.05 -54.10
C PRO A 123 -61.20 25.14 -53.14
N GLU A 124 -60.08 25.77 -53.55
CA GLU A 124 -59.32 26.87 -52.88
C GLU A 124 -59.87 28.31 -53.15
N PRO A 125 -59.31 29.40 -52.52
CA PRO A 125 -58.37 30.29 -53.25
C PRO A 125 -57.31 31.11 -52.41
N GLN A 126 -56.37 31.80 -53.11
CA GLN A 126 -55.51 32.94 -52.68
C GLN A 126 -55.61 34.11 -53.70
N PRO A 127 -55.26 35.40 -53.42
CA PRO A 127 -53.90 35.96 -53.74
C PRO A 127 -53.40 37.28 -53.05
N ALA A 128 -52.11 37.63 -53.27
CA ALA A 128 -51.49 39.00 -53.38
C ALA A 128 -51.39 39.96 -52.13
N ALA A 129 -50.44 40.92 -51.99
CA ALA A 129 -49.14 41.26 -52.64
C ALA A 129 -48.30 42.26 -51.77
N ALA A 130 -47.07 42.65 -52.19
CA ALA A 130 -46.11 43.54 -51.49
C ALA A 130 -46.13 45.02 -51.98
N PRO A 131 -45.34 45.98 -51.39
CA PRO A 131 -43.96 46.26 -51.86
C PRO A 131 -42.97 46.80 -50.76
N GLU A 132 -41.96 47.63 -51.13
CA GLU A 132 -40.63 47.78 -50.47
C GLU A 132 -40.25 49.18 -49.89
N THR A 133 -39.03 49.26 -49.29
CA THR A 133 -38.10 50.42 -49.10
C THR A 133 -38.23 51.36 -47.89
N GLY A 134 -37.09 51.95 -47.45
CA GLY A 134 -37.00 53.08 -46.50
C GLY A 134 -35.88 52.95 -45.42
N PRO A 135 -34.80 53.78 -45.38
CA PRO A 135 -33.58 53.40 -44.64
C PRO A 135 -32.92 54.43 -43.69
N ALA A 136 -31.93 53.91 -42.94
CA ALA A 136 -30.61 54.50 -42.61
C ALA A 136 -30.36 55.40 -41.37
N ALA A 137 -29.09 55.32 -40.95
CA ALA A 137 -28.23 56.31 -40.27
C ALA A 137 -28.11 56.38 -38.72
N LYS A 138 -26.89 55.99 -38.29
CA LYS A 138 -26.06 56.45 -37.13
C LYS A 138 -25.93 58.00 -37.03
N PRO A 139 -25.40 58.63 -35.93
CA PRO A 139 -24.20 58.18 -35.18
C PRO A 139 -24.10 58.51 -33.65
N GLU A 140 -22.95 58.09 -33.06
CA GLU A 140 -22.03 58.69 -32.04
C GLU A 140 -22.53 59.75 -31.01
N ALA A 141 -21.93 59.97 -29.83
CA ALA A 141 -20.64 59.61 -29.20
C ALA A 141 -20.84 59.56 -27.64
N ALA A 142 -20.16 58.79 -26.77
CA ALA A 142 -18.73 58.65 -26.38
C ALA A 142 -18.38 59.29 -24.99
N MET A 143 -17.36 58.75 -24.30
CA MET A 143 -16.68 59.28 -23.07
C MET A 143 -17.53 59.27 -21.75
N GLN A 144 -16.98 59.15 -20.52
CA GLN A 144 -15.64 58.80 -19.96
C GLN A 144 -15.86 58.35 -18.48
N ALA A 145 -15.33 57.21 -17.98
CA ALA A 145 -13.99 56.95 -17.41
C ALA A 145 -13.92 57.00 -15.85
N ALA A 146 -12.74 56.65 -15.31
CA ALA A 146 -12.26 56.78 -13.90
C ALA A 146 -12.64 55.70 -12.84
N ALA A 147 -11.66 54.79 -12.62
CA ALA A 147 -10.99 54.49 -11.34
C ALA A 147 -11.70 53.76 -10.16
N MET A 148 -10.95 52.78 -9.64
CA MET A 148 -11.00 52.19 -8.28
C MET A 148 -10.25 53.12 -7.27
N PRO A 149 -10.20 52.90 -5.93
CA PRO A 149 -10.36 51.61 -5.21
C PRO A 149 -11.00 51.61 -3.80
N GLU A 150 -10.94 50.43 -3.17
CA GLU A 150 -10.51 50.18 -1.78
C GLU A 150 -11.50 49.53 -0.77
N VAL A 151 -10.98 48.43 -0.18
CA VAL A 151 -11.33 47.63 1.00
C VAL A 151 -12.60 47.96 1.83
N ALA A 152 -13.43 46.93 2.02
CA ALA A 152 -14.24 46.71 3.24
C ALA A 152 -14.33 45.21 3.59
N THR A 153 -14.64 44.89 4.85
CA THR A 153 -14.49 43.55 5.45
C THR A 153 -15.80 42.80 5.73
N GLN A 154 -15.65 41.49 6.02
CA GLN A 154 -16.48 40.67 6.92
C GLN A 154 -17.81 40.02 6.44
N ALA A 155 -18.20 39.04 7.27
CA ALA A 155 -19.44 38.26 7.33
C ALA A 155 -19.58 37.08 6.36
N ALA A 156 -19.95 35.92 6.93
CA ALA A 156 -20.10 34.65 6.23
C ALA A 156 -21.59 34.32 6.00
N ALA A 157 -21.89 33.74 4.84
CA ALA A 157 -23.13 33.03 4.57
C ALA A 157 -22.85 31.86 3.62
N LYS A 158 -23.62 30.77 3.78
CA LYS A 158 -23.50 29.54 2.97
C LYS A 158 -24.69 29.43 2.02
N PRO A 159 -24.47 29.45 0.69
CA PRO A 159 -25.27 28.75 -0.30
C PRO A 159 -24.62 27.38 -0.60
N GLU A 160 -25.30 26.28 -0.92
CA GLU A 160 -26.52 26.08 -1.72
C GLU A 160 -26.26 26.19 -3.24
N ALA A 161 -26.77 25.22 -4.00
CA ALA A 161 -26.28 24.92 -5.35
C ALA A 161 -26.83 25.90 -6.39
N ALA A 162 -25.94 26.56 -7.12
CA ALA A 162 -26.29 27.48 -8.21
C ALA A 162 -25.80 26.94 -9.56
N THR A 163 -26.74 26.58 -10.44
CA THR A 163 -26.47 26.02 -11.77
C THR A 163 -25.84 27.06 -12.70
N GLN A 164 -24.50 27.06 -12.81
CA GLN A 164 -23.80 27.91 -13.77
C GLN A 164 -23.78 27.28 -15.16
N LYS A 165 -24.42 27.94 -16.15
CA LYS A 165 -24.16 27.68 -17.56
C LYS A 165 -22.77 28.19 -17.93
N LEU A 166 -21.79 27.29 -17.97
CA LEU A 166 -20.48 27.59 -18.56
C LEU A 166 -20.60 27.78 -20.08
N PRO A 167 -19.90 28.75 -20.70
CA PRO A 167 -19.93 28.94 -22.14
C PRO A 167 -19.12 27.85 -22.86
N VAL A 168 -19.70 27.28 -23.92
CA VAL A 168 -19.02 26.27 -24.75
C VAL A 168 -17.92 26.94 -25.58
N VAL A 169 -16.67 26.80 -25.13
CA VAL A 169 -15.47 27.08 -25.94
C VAL A 169 -15.02 25.78 -26.58
N SER A 170 -14.87 25.75 -27.90
CA SER A 170 -14.50 24.53 -28.64
C SER A 170 -13.00 24.20 -28.45
N PRO A 171 -12.63 23.03 -27.90
CA PRO A 171 -11.23 22.64 -27.73
C PRO A 171 -10.52 22.27 -29.05
N TYR A 172 -11.28 22.10 -30.15
CA TYR A 172 -10.74 21.63 -31.43
C TYR A 172 -9.92 22.69 -32.21
N ALA A 173 -9.91 23.94 -31.76
CA ALA A 173 -9.21 25.04 -32.43
C ALA A 173 -7.72 25.15 -32.07
N SER A 174 -7.30 24.79 -30.86
CA SER A 174 -5.90 24.93 -30.40
C SER A 174 -5.01 23.74 -30.77
N LEU A 175 -5.53 22.52 -30.60
CA LEU A 175 -4.81 21.28 -30.93
C LEU A 175 -4.37 21.20 -32.40
N SER A 176 -5.14 21.83 -33.30
CA SER A 176 -4.84 21.88 -34.73
C SER A 176 -3.75 22.90 -35.12
N SER A 177 -3.32 23.77 -34.19
CA SER A 177 -2.10 24.59 -34.34
C SER A 177 -0.84 23.92 -33.78
N GLU A 178 -0.92 23.23 -32.64
CA GLU A 178 0.25 22.69 -31.95
C GLU A 178 0.85 21.47 -32.67
N ILE A 179 0.00 20.55 -33.14
CA ILE A 179 0.41 19.41 -33.99
C ILE A 179 1.11 19.90 -35.28
N ARG A 180 0.71 21.06 -35.79
CA ARG A 180 1.26 21.68 -37.00
C ARG A 180 2.62 22.36 -36.79
N ALA A 181 2.99 22.64 -35.53
CA ALA A 181 4.30 23.16 -35.18
C ALA A 181 5.32 22.02 -34.96
N GLN A 182 4.91 20.96 -34.24
CA GLN A 182 5.78 19.79 -33.99
C GLN A 182 6.20 19.08 -35.29
N ALA A 183 5.26 18.82 -36.20
CA ALA A 183 5.52 18.14 -37.47
C ALA A 183 6.54 18.87 -38.38
N ASN A 184 6.72 20.19 -38.23
CA ASN A 184 7.71 20.97 -38.98
C ASN A 184 9.11 21.02 -38.33
N THR A 185 9.25 20.56 -37.08
CA THR A 185 10.49 20.75 -36.30
C THR A 185 11.42 19.52 -36.38
N GLU A 186 10.87 18.31 -36.46
CA GLU A 186 11.65 17.07 -36.52
C GLU A 186 12.23 16.75 -37.91
N ALA A 187 11.74 17.40 -38.96
CA ALA A 187 12.13 17.15 -40.35
C ALA A 187 13.58 17.60 -40.72
N THR A 188 14.39 18.10 -39.77
CA THR A 188 15.67 18.76 -40.05
C THR A 188 16.85 18.33 -39.15
N GLN A 189 16.97 17.04 -38.82
CA GLN A 189 18.25 16.48 -38.34
C GLN A 189 18.57 15.16 -39.05
N ALA A 190 19.71 15.11 -39.73
CA ALA A 190 20.19 13.93 -40.45
C ALA A 190 21.67 13.67 -40.15
N LEU A 191 21.98 12.49 -39.61
CA LEU A 191 23.33 11.93 -39.48
C LEU A 191 23.28 10.42 -39.83
N PRO A 192 24.41 9.81 -40.24
CA PRO A 192 24.37 8.77 -41.28
C PRO A 192 24.29 7.34 -40.75
N VAL A 193 23.67 6.47 -41.57
CA VAL A 193 23.74 5.00 -41.44
C VAL A 193 24.70 4.45 -42.49
N ALA A 194 25.66 3.62 -42.05
CA ALA A 194 26.55 2.90 -42.96
C ALA A 194 25.81 1.72 -43.62
N GLY A 195 25.91 1.59 -44.94
CA GLY A 195 25.10 0.65 -45.71
C GLY A 195 25.62 -0.78 -45.77
N ILE A 196 24.69 -1.73 -45.85
CA ILE A 196 24.92 -3.08 -46.39
C ILE A 196 23.81 -3.36 -47.42
N THR A 197 24.18 -3.75 -48.63
CA THR A 197 23.24 -4.17 -49.69
C THR A 197 23.10 -5.69 -49.75
N PRO A 198 21.92 -6.19 -50.15
CA PRO A 198 21.86 -7.47 -50.84
C PRO A 198 21.00 -7.47 -52.12
N GLY A 199 21.58 -8.09 -53.16
CA GLY A 199 20.94 -8.86 -54.24
C GLY A 199 19.52 -8.57 -54.71
N ALA A 200 19.39 -8.16 -55.98
CA ALA A 200 18.15 -8.31 -56.74
C ALA A 200 18.05 -9.71 -57.39
N GLY A 201 16.84 -10.28 -57.43
CA GLY A 201 16.51 -11.40 -58.33
C GLY A 201 15.52 -12.43 -57.75
N GLY A 202 14.57 -12.86 -58.58
CA GLY A 202 13.72 -14.04 -58.32
C GLY A 202 12.21 -13.76 -58.21
N ALA A 203 11.50 -13.79 -59.34
CA ALA A 203 10.06 -13.99 -59.32
C ALA A 203 9.75 -15.48 -59.06
N GLY A 204 8.87 -15.79 -58.12
CA GLY A 204 8.51 -17.15 -57.73
C GLY A 204 7.03 -17.28 -57.38
N THR A 205 6.38 -18.33 -57.89
CA THR A 205 4.93 -18.56 -57.73
C THR A 205 4.56 -19.05 -56.34
N ALA A 206 3.49 -18.51 -55.76
CA ALA A 206 2.95 -18.97 -54.49
C ALA A 206 2.22 -20.33 -54.61
N PRO A 207 2.42 -21.26 -53.65
CA PRO A 207 1.58 -22.44 -53.47
C PRO A 207 0.43 -22.15 -52.49
N THR A 208 -0.79 -22.54 -52.83
CA THR A 208 -1.95 -22.45 -51.94
C THR A 208 -1.90 -23.52 -50.87
N ALA A 209 -2.00 -23.15 -49.59
CA ALA A 209 -2.12 -24.09 -48.47
C ALA A 209 -3.31 -23.73 -47.58
N ALA A 210 -4.25 -24.66 -47.43
CA ALA A 210 -5.38 -24.53 -46.51
C ALA A 210 -5.03 -25.19 -45.17
N TYR A 211 -5.37 -24.53 -44.05
CA TYR A 211 -5.27 -25.08 -42.70
C TYR A 211 -6.62 -24.93 -41.97
N PRO A 212 -7.00 -25.89 -41.11
CA PRO A 212 -8.27 -25.90 -40.41
C PRO A 212 -8.27 -24.90 -39.23
N ALA A 213 -9.47 -24.51 -38.79
CA ALA A 213 -9.64 -23.66 -37.62
C ALA A 213 -9.25 -24.41 -36.32
N ALA A 214 -8.48 -23.73 -35.46
CA ALA A 214 -8.24 -24.13 -34.08
C ALA A 214 -8.85 -23.07 -33.15
N ALA A 215 -9.53 -23.50 -32.09
CA ALA A 215 -10.02 -22.61 -31.04
C ALA A 215 -8.89 -22.30 -30.05
N TYR A 216 -8.70 -21.02 -29.72
CA TYR A 216 -7.72 -20.57 -28.74
C TYR A 216 -8.43 -20.07 -27.48
N PRO A 217 -8.25 -20.71 -26.30
CA PRO A 217 -8.64 -20.11 -25.04
C PRO A 217 -7.69 -18.96 -24.70
N VAL A 218 -8.24 -17.78 -24.42
CA VAL A 218 -7.45 -16.58 -24.07
C VAL A 218 -7.38 -16.44 -22.55
N SER A 219 -6.34 -17.03 -21.94
CA SER A 219 -5.98 -16.77 -20.54
C SER A 219 -4.93 -15.65 -20.49
N ALA A 220 -5.31 -14.48 -19.98
CA ALA A 220 -4.51 -13.25 -20.03
C ALA A 220 -4.14 -12.70 -18.64
N THR A 221 -3.59 -13.53 -17.76
CA THR A 221 -3.00 -13.08 -16.48
C THR A 221 -1.58 -12.57 -16.71
N GLY A 222 -1.42 -11.26 -16.93
CA GLY A 222 -0.12 -10.66 -17.29
C GLY A 222 0.04 -9.22 -16.81
N SER A 223 0.18 -9.01 -15.50
CA SER A 223 0.52 -7.69 -14.95
C SER A 223 2.00 -7.36 -15.22
N ALA A 224 2.25 -6.53 -16.23
CA ALA A 224 3.57 -5.97 -16.52
C ALA A 224 3.63 -4.51 -16.06
N GLY A 225 4.58 -4.18 -15.18
CA GLY A 225 4.64 -2.88 -14.51
C GLY A 225 5.00 -1.71 -15.43
N ALA A 226 4.28 -0.59 -15.28
CA ALA A 226 4.62 0.68 -15.93
C ALA A 226 5.65 1.48 -15.08
N PRO A 227 6.65 2.14 -15.69
CA PRO A 227 7.65 2.92 -14.97
C PRO A 227 7.13 4.33 -14.64
N THR A 228 6.99 4.66 -13.36
CA THR A 228 6.65 6.02 -12.89
C THR A 228 7.90 6.82 -12.53
N ALA A 229 8.22 7.84 -13.32
CA ALA A 229 9.22 8.83 -12.97
C ALA A 229 8.68 9.81 -11.91
N ALA A 230 9.47 10.06 -10.87
CA ALA A 230 9.06 10.88 -9.73
C ALA A 230 9.53 12.34 -9.84
N TYR A 231 8.66 13.28 -9.47
CA TYR A 231 9.04 14.63 -9.04
C TYR A 231 8.23 15.01 -7.78
N PRO A 232 8.83 15.71 -6.79
CA PRO A 232 8.23 15.89 -5.47
C PRO A 232 7.37 17.14 -5.35
N ASN A 233 6.50 17.17 -4.34
CA ASN A 233 6.07 18.41 -3.68
C ASN A 233 5.81 18.17 -2.19
N ALA A 234 6.13 19.16 -1.36
CA ALA A 234 6.14 19.03 0.09
C ALA A 234 4.76 19.24 0.73
N ALA A 235 4.48 18.51 1.81
CA ALA A 235 3.30 18.70 2.63
C ALA A 235 3.52 19.81 3.69
N TYR A 236 2.54 20.69 3.84
CA TYR A 236 2.48 21.63 4.97
C TYR A 236 1.94 20.92 6.22
N ALA A 237 2.62 21.08 7.35
CA ALA A 237 2.11 20.68 8.65
C ALA A 237 1.53 21.91 9.40
N ASN A 238 0.32 21.79 9.92
CA ASN A 238 -0.30 22.75 10.85
C ASN A 238 -0.56 22.05 12.20
N GLY A 239 -0.18 22.68 13.31
CA GLY A 239 -0.42 22.16 14.65
C GLY A 239 -1.77 22.60 15.25
N GLY A 240 -2.21 21.90 16.30
CA GLY A 240 -3.40 22.24 17.09
C GLY A 240 -3.47 21.45 18.40
N TYR A 241 -3.65 22.15 19.52
CA TYR A 241 -3.83 21.56 20.85
C TYR A 241 -5.23 20.91 21.01
N PRO A 242 -5.43 20.07 22.04
CA PRO A 242 -6.21 20.57 23.20
C PRO A 242 -5.79 20.04 24.58
N ALA A 243 -6.28 20.70 25.62
CA ALA A 243 -6.27 20.29 27.04
C ALA A 243 -7.36 21.11 27.80
N PRO A 244 -7.73 20.82 29.08
CA PRO A 244 -7.57 19.61 29.91
C PRO A 244 -8.92 19.11 30.52
N GLY A 245 -8.93 18.01 31.32
CA GLY A 245 -10.18 17.52 31.97
C GLY A 245 -10.10 16.42 33.05
N LEU A 246 -9.76 16.81 34.30
CA LEU A 246 -10.15 16.28 35.62
C LEU A 246 -10.47 14.77 35.91
N GLN A 247 -9.79 14.26 36.94
CA GLN A 247 -10.24 13.34 38.04
C GLN A 247 -10.57 11.84 37.78
N GLY A 248 -9.99 10.97 38.62
CA GLY A 248 -10.35 9.56 38.81
C GLY A 248 -9.45 8.86 39.84
N ASN A 249 -9.98 7.95 40.67
CA ASN A 249 -9.27 7.31 41.80
C ASN A 249 -9.09 5.79 41.65
N ALA A 250 -8.12 5.26 42.41
CA ALA A 250 -8.04 3.93 43.03
C ALA A 250 -7.47 2.70 42.27
N ALA A 251 -6.73 1.89 43.04
CA ALA A 251 -6.33 0.50 42.82
C ALA A 251 -7.25 -0.43 43.70
N PRO A 252 -6.98 -1.72 44.09
CA PRO A 252 -5.73 -2.52 44.03
C PRO A 252 -5.81 -4.07 43.79
N GLY A 253 -4.63 -4.72 43.68
CA GLY A 253 -4.36 -6.09 44.17
C GLY A 253 -4.37 -7.27 43.16
N GLY A 254 -3.56 -8.35 43.32
CA GLY A 254 -2.40 -8.55 44.23
C GLY A 254 -1.93 -10.03 44.41
N GLY A 255 -0.66 -10.21 44.85
CA GLY A 255 -0.09 -11.46 45.44
C GLY A 255 0.86 -12.32 44.56
N ALA A 256 1.68 -13.28 45.07
CA ALA A 256 2.27 -13.45 46.42
C ALA A 256 3.35 -14.58 46.56
N ARG A 257 4.66 -14.25 46.64
CA ARG A 257 5.78 -14.94 47.39
C ARG A 257 6.13 -16.43 47.07
N PRO A 258 7.16 -17.11 47.68
CA PRO A 258 8.06 -16.79 48.82
C PRO A 258 9.60 -16.83 48.54
N VAL A 259 10.44 -16.87 49.60
CA VAL A 259 11.92 -16.64 49.63
C VAL A 259 12.63 -17.63 50.59
N PRO A 260 13.96 -17.84 50.51
CA PRO A 260 14.86 -17.56 51.67
C PRO A 260 16.30 -17.09 51.31
N ALA A 261 17.21 -16.67 52.20
CA ALA A 261 17.14 -15.97 53.50
C ALA A 261 18.56 -15.65 54.06
N SER A 262 18.74 -14.50 54.76
CA SER A 262 19.71 -14.21 55.86
C SER A 262 19.67 -12.69 56.14
N ALA A 263 19.22 -12.18 57.31
CA ALA A 263 19.85 -12.17 58.64
C ALA A 263 21.00 -11.13 58.74
N SER A 264 21.08 -10.25 59.74
CA SER A 264 20.45 -10.26 61.09
C SER A 264 19.56 -9.04 61.39
N ALA A 265 18.81 -9.09 62.50
CA ALA A 265 17.82 -8.06 62.89
C ALA A 265 17.88 -7.71 64.39
N SER A 266 17.34 -6.54 64.74
CA SER A 266 17.01 -6.12 66.12
C SER A 266 15.55 -5.66 66.16
N ALA A 267 14.81 -6.04 67.22
CA ALA A 267 13.35 -5.90 67.27
C ALA A 267 12.84 -4.65 68.04
N PRO A 268 11.61 -4.18 67.78
CA PRO A 268 11.08 -2.93 68.36
C PRO A 268 9.97 -3.12 69.43
N ALA A 269 9.46 -1.97 69.89
CA ALA A 269 8.17 -1.73 70.56
C ALA A 269 8.02 -2.04 72.07
N LEU A 270 7.87 -0.98 72.88
CA LEU A 270 6.58 -0.57 73.49
C LEU A 270 6.72 0.71 74.36
N SER A 271 5.63 1.47 74.45
CA SER A 271 5.41 2.64 75.31
C SER A 271 4.08 2.45 76.09
N PRO A 272 3.73 3.24 77.13
CA PRO A 272 4.54 4.07 78.05
C PRO A 272 4.21 3.84 79.55
N ALA A 273 5.06 4.32 80.48
CA ALA A 273 4.70 4.54 81.90
C ALA A 273 5.65 5.56 82.59
N PRO A 274 5.21 6.32 83.63
CA PRO A 274 6.01 7.38 84.26
C PRO A 274 6.84 6.91 85.48
N ALA A 275 7.90 7.66 85.81
CA ALA A 275 8.77 7.42 86.97
C ALA A 275 8.53 8.44 88.12
N PRO A 276 8.41 8.00 89.40
CA PRO A 276 8.16 8.87 90.56
C PRO A 276 9.43 9.33 91.32
N ALA A 277 9.24 10.10 92.40
CA ALA A 277 10.31 10.74 93.18
C ALA A 277 11.07 9.81 94.16
N PRO A 278 12.33 10.14 94.52
CA PRO A 278 13.15 9.35 95.47
C PRO A 278 13.37 9.99 96.86
N ALA A 279 13.19 9.18 97.91
CA ALA A 279 13.69 9.36 99.30
C ALA A 279 13.46 8.02 100.08
N PRO A 280 14.04 7.76 101.28
CA PRO A 280 15.02 8.52 102.08
C PRO A 280 16.21 7.70 102.67
N GLY A 281 17.21 8.39 103.25
CA GLY A 281 17.64 8.14 104.65
C GLY A 281 18.91 7.33 105.01
N SER A 282 19.57 7.75 106.12
CA SER A 282 20.60 7.06 106.95
C SER A 282 22.04 7.00 106.40
N ALA A 283 23.10 7.69 106.89
CA ALA A 283 23.53 8.26 108.21
C ALA A 283 24.25 7.26 109.16
N PRO A 284 25.10 7.68 110.15
CA PRO A 284 25.62 9.02 110.54
C PRO A 284 27.14 9.19 110.16
N ALA A 285 28.13 9.85 110.80
CA ALA A 285 28.32 10.53 112.11
C ALA A 285 29.31 11.77 112.05
N PRO A 286 30.18 12.14 113.04
CA PRO A 286 29.88 13.35 113.81
C PRO A 286 30.98 14.46 113.93
N ALA A 287 30.52 15.67 114.29
CA ALA A 287 31.06 16.70 115.23
C ALA A 287 32.60 16.97 115.36
N PRO A 288 33.07 18.24 115.62
CA PRO A 288 32.44 19.23 116.50
C PRO A 288 32.45 20.71 115.99
N ALA A 289 32.12 21.68 116.86
CA ALA A 289 31.82 23.08 116.52
C ALA A 289 32.46 24.13 117.47
N VAL A 290 32.53 25.40 117.02
CA VAL A 290 32.81 26.60 117.86
C VAL A 290 31.93 27.79 117.42
N ALA A 291 31.78 28.80 118.27
CA ALA A 291 30.60 29.69 118.36
C ALA A 291 30.64 31.06 117.64
N ASN A 292 29.43 31.58 117.36
CA ASN A 292 28.94 32.98 117.52
C ASN A 292 29.73 34.21 117.00
N ALA A 293 29.13 34.96 116.05
CA ALA A 293 29.14 36.44 116.03
C ALA A 293 27.94 37.00 115.18
N PRO A 294 27.36 38.18 115.50
CA PRO A 294 26.09 38.62 114.90
C PRO A 294 26.17 39.68 113.77
N ALA A 295 25.14 39.64 112.94
CA ALA A 295 24.61 40.63 111.99
C ALA A 295 25.28 42.02 111.83
N ARG A 296 25.54 42.40 110.56
CA ARG A 296 25.47 43.79 110.08
C ARG A 296 24.84 43.87 108.68
N ARG A 297 23.90 44.81 108.48
CA ARG A 297 23.30 45.09 107.17
C ARG A 297 24.33 45.83 106.29
N LEU A 298 24.58 45.35 105.07
CA LEU A 298 25.39 46.06 104.06
C LEU A 298 24.65 46.11 102.71
N ARG A 299 24.80 47.21 101.97
CA ARG A 299 23.98 47.55 100.79
C ARG A 299 24.40 46.84 99.50
N TRP A 300 24.84 45.59 99.57
CA TRP A 300 25.32 44.84 98.40
C TRP A 300 24.25 44.21 97.46
N PRO A 301 22.98 43.94 97.83
CA PRO A 301 22.05 43.32 96.87
C PRO A 301 21.78 44.21 95.65
N TRP A 302 21.87 45.53 95.79
CA TRP A 302 21.76 46.46 94.66
C TRP A 302 22.96 46.37 93.71
N VAL A 303 24.18 46.13 94.20
CA VAL A 303 25.37 45.98 93.33
C VAL A 303 25.30 44.66 92.56
N VAL A 304 24.92 43.57 93.23
CA VAL A 304 24.72 42.26 92.59
C VAL A 304 23.54 42.32 91.62
N LEU A 305 22.44 42.99 91.97
CA LEU A 305 21.30 43.19 91.07
C LEU A 305 21.67 44.02 89.84
N THR A 306 22.41 45.12 89.99
CA THR A 306 22.91 45.89 88.83
C THR A 306 23.87 45.07 87.96
N LEU A 307 24.74 44.24 88.55
CA LEU A 307 25.61 43.35 87.78
C LEU A 307 24.82 42.26 87.05
N ILE A 308 23.80 41.68 87.67
CA ILE A 308 22.90 40.71 87.03
C ILE A 308 22.06 41.39 85.94
N ILE A 309 21.60 42.63 86.13
CA ILE A 309 20.90 43.40 85.09
C ILE A 309 21.85 43.73 83.93
N LEU A 310 23.11 44.08 84.19
CA LEU A 310 24.12 44.32 83.15
C LEU A 310 24.49 43.04 82.40
N LEU A 311 24.63 41.90 83.10
CA LEU A 311 24.88 40.60 82.46
C LEU A 311 23.65 40.09 81.71
N ALA A 312 22.43 40.32 82.21
CA ALA A 312 21.20 40.00 81.51
C ALA A 312 21.02 40.88 80.27
N ALA A 313 21.32 42.18 80.35
CA ALA A 313 21.28 43.11 79.21
C ALA A 313 22.41 42.84 78.19
N ALA A 314 23.59 42.40 78.64
CA ALA A 314 24.66 41.96 77.75
C ALA A 314 24.32 40.61 77.09
N TYR A 315 23.69 39.69 77.81
CA TYR A 315 23.23 38.41 77.27
C TYR A 315 22.06 38.58 76.31
N THR A 316 21.04 39.39 76.64
CA THR A 316 19.97 39.71 75.68
C THR A 316 20.47 40.58 74.54
N GLY A 317 21.48 41.43 74.74
CA GLY A 317 22.18 42.14 73.66
C GLY A 317 22.92 41.20 72.71
N LEU A 318 23.62 40.20 73.24
CA LEU A 318 24.32 39.16 72.46
C LEU A 318 23.34 38.23 71.75
N ALA A 319 22.29 37.78 72.45
CA ALA A 319 21.22 36.96 71.86
C ALA A 319 20.41 37.75 70.83
N TYR A 320 20.19 39.05 71.01
CA TYR A 320 19.56 39.94 70.02
C TYR A 320 20.47 40.16 68.80
N TYR A 321 21.79 40.22 68.99
CA TYR A 321 22.76 40.31 67.89
C TYR A 321 22.89 39.00 67.09
N ALA A 322 22.77 37.85 67.76
CA ALA A 322 22.72 36.52 67.12
C ALA A 322 21.36 36.25 66.45
N SER A 323 20.25 36.67 67.06
CA SER A 323 18.91 36.49 66.49
C SER A 323 18.72 37.34 65.24
N GLY A 324 18.13 36.77 64.20
CA GLY A 324 18.01 37.46 62.91
C GLY A 324 19.33 37.56 62.14
N ARG A 325 20.33 36.74 62.47
CA ARG A 325 21.47 36.42 61.60
C ARG A 325 21.53 34.91 61.37
N VAL A 326 22.23 34.48 60.33
CA VAL A 326 22.57 33.08 60.11
C VAL A 326 23.72 32.69 61.03
N SER A 327 23.68 31.48 61.60
CA SER A 327 24.76 30.95 62.46
C SER A 327 26.15 31.08 61.82
N GLN A 328 27.16 31.41 62.62
CA GLN A 328 28.54 31.47 62.15
C GLN A 328 28.97 30.12 61.59
N ASN A 329 29.86 30.14 60.59
CA ASN A 329 30.33 28.94 59.88
C ASN A 329 29.21 28.12 59.19
N THR A 330 28.05 28.72 58.89
CA THR A 330 27.06 28.10 57.99
C THR A 330 27.44 28.26 56.52
N LYS A 331 27.35 27.17 55.76
CA LYS A 331 27.56 27.12 54.30
C LYS A 331 26.40 26.42 53.59
N VAL A 332 26.14 26.79 52.34
CA VAL A 332 25.21 26.11 51.44
C VAL A 332 25.98 25.70 50.17
N ALA A 333 26.16 24.39 49.94
CA ALA A 333 27.00 23.87 48.85
C ALA A 333 28.33 24.63 48.67
N GLY A 334 29.10 24.75 49.77
CA GLY A 334 30.36 25.49 49.82
C GLY A 334 30.28 27.03 49.86
N ILE A 335 29.11 27.66 49.63
CA ILE A 335 28.95 29.12 49.69
C ILE A 335 28.75 29.55 51.16
N GLU A 336 29.62 30.42 51.66
CA GLU A 336 29.58 30.89 53.05
C GLU A 336 28.50 31.97 53.27
N ILE A 337 27.63 31.75 54.26
CA ILE A 337 26.55 32.68 54.63
C ILE A 337 26.51 33.03 56.13
N GLY A 338 27.35 32.39 56.94
CA GLY A 338 27.35 32.60 58.39
C GLY A 338 27.64 34.03 58.81
N GLY A 339 26.94 34.51 59.84
CA GLY A 339 27.06 35.87 60.36
C GLY A 339 26.38 36.96 59.54
N LEU A 340 25.87 36.65 58.34
CA LEU A 340 25.04 37.57 57.55
C LEU A 340 23.64 37.70 58.17
N ASP A 341 22.99 38.85 57.95
CA ASP A 341 21.55 39.01 58.09
C ASP A 341 20.80 38.29 56.92
N PRO A 342 19.47 38.10 56.99
CA PRO A 342 18.77 37.21 56.06
C PRO A 342 18.67 37.79 54.65
N GLU A 343 18.64 39.11 54.52
CA GLU A 343 18.57 39.81 53.23
C GLU A 343 19.94 39.76 52.53
N ALA A 344 21.03 40.00 53.26
CA ALA A 344 22.39 39.79 52.78
C ALA A 344 22.67 38.31 52.44
N ALA A 345 22.24 37.36 53.27
CA ALA A 345 22.39 35.93 52.99
C ALA A 345 21.61 35.51 51.72
N GLN A 346 20.37 35.99 51.57
CA GLN A 346 19.58 35.76 50.36
C GLN A 346 20.25 36.37 49.12
N ALA A 347 20.76 37.60 49.20
CA ALA A 347 21.45 38.25 48.08
C ALA A 347 22.72 37.48 47.68
N THR A 348 23.55 37.08 48.66
CA THR A 348 24.78 36.29 48.44
C THR A 348 24.48 34.95 47.77
N LEU A 349 23.52 34.17 48.29
CA LEU A 349 23.14 32.89 47.67
C LEU A 349 22.52 33.07 46.29
N THR A 350 21.64 34.05 46.11
CA THR A 350 21.01 34.32 44.81
C THR A 350 22.07 34.67 43.76
N SER A 351 23.02 35.54 44.09
CA SER A 351 24.11 35.90 43.18
C SER A 351 25.02 34.71 42.89
N ALA A 352 25.45 33.98 43.91
CA ALA A 352 26.38 32.86 43.76
C ALA A 352 25.79 31.68 42.99
N PHE A 353 24.53 31.30 43.26
CA PHE A 353 23.86 30.25 42.48
C PHE A 353 23.46 30.72 41.08
N THR A 354 23.10 32.00 40.88
CA THR A 354 22.85 32.53 39.53
C THR A 354 24.12 32.52 38.69
N GLU A 355 25.27 32.89 39.25
CA GLU A 355 26.55 32.81 38.53
C GLU A 355 26.97 31.35 38.27
N ARG A 356 26.80 30.46 39.26
CA ARG A 356 27.16 29.03 39.17
C ARG A 356 26.30 28.26 38.15
N LEU A 357 24.97 28.46 38.16
CA LEU A 357 24.02 27.70 37.36
C LEU A 357 23.80 28.24 35.92
N ASN A 358 24.43 29.37 35.56
CA ASN A 358 24.50 29.85 34.18
C ASN A 358 25.84 29.49 33.49
N ARG A 359 26.77 28.78 34.16
CA ARG A 359 28.00 28.26 33.54
C ARG A 359 27.76 26.87 32.96
N ASP A 360 28.39 26.60 31.82
CA ASP A 360 28.38 25.27 31.23
C ASP A 360 29.20 24.28 32.09
N VAL A 361 28.65 23.10 32.35
CA VAL A 361 29.33 22.02 33.07
C VAL A 361 29.69 20.90 32.09
N THR A 362 30.92 20.40 32.21
CA THR A 362 31.48 19.39 31.31
C THR A 362 31.43 18.00 31.95
N TYR A 363 30.82 17.05 31.27
CA TYR A 363 30.67 15.66 31.71
C TYR A 363 31.59 14.77 30.86
N LEU A 364 32.52 14.07 31.51
CA LEU A 364 33.52 13.22 30.86
C LEU A 364 33.22 11.75 31.12
N VAL A 365 33.12 10.95 30.06
CA VAL A 365 32.83 9.50 30.14
C VAL A 365 33.77 8.74 29.21
N ASP A 366 34.71 7.98 29.77
CA ASP A 366 35.73 7.19 29.03
C ASP A 366 36.46 7.99 27.91
N GLY A 367 36.57 9.31 28.07
CA GLY A 367 37.19 10.24 27.10
C GLY A 367 36.22 10.94 26.14
N GLN A 368 34.94 10.57 26.10
CA GLN A 368 33.88 11.33 25.43
C GLN A 368 33.43 12.50 26.31
N VAL A 369 33.06 13.61 25.66
CA VAL A 369 32.73 14.87 26.32
C VAL A 369 31.30 15.29 25.98
N TYR A 370 30.49 15.49 27.00
CA TYR A 370 29.20 16.17 26.91
C TYR A 370 29.24 17.49 27.69
N THR A 371 28.48 18.49 27.28
CA THR A 371 28.46 19.81 27.91
C THR A 371 27.03 20.32 28.00
N ALA A 372 26.58 20.66 29.21
CA ALA A 372 25.22 21.17 29.44
C ALA A 372 25.22 22.36 30.41
N ASN A 373 24.35 23.32 30.13
CA ASN A 373 24.15 24.49 30.98
C ASN A 373 23.01 24.21 31.98
N PRO A 374 23.18 24.40 33.30
CA PRO A 374 22.13 24.09 34.28
C PRO A 374 20.82 24.86 34.06
N ALA A 375 20.89 26.06 33.48
CA ALA A 375 19.71 26.84 33.12
C ALA A 375 18.90 26.22 31.96
N SER A 376 19.47 25.35 31.11
CA SER A 376 18.77 24.76 29.95
C SER A 376 17.81 23.62 30.30
N TYR A 377 17.95 23.02 31.48
CA TYR A 377 16.96 22.14 32.12
C TYR A 377 16.30 22.78 33.36
N GLY A 378 16.35 24.12 33.44
CA GLY A 378 15.64 24.90 34.42
C GLY A 378 16.13 24.74 35.87
N LEU A 379 17.32 24.18 36.12
CA LEU A 379 17.84 23.95 37.47
C LEU A 379 18.06 25.29 38.19
N GLN A 380 17.34 25.49 39.29
CA GLN A 380 17.34 26.71 40.09
C GLN A 380 17.30 26.38 41.58
N VAL A 381 17.93 27.21 42.42
CA VAL A 381 17.87 27.08 43.89
C VAL A 381 16.79 28.01 44.44
N ASP A 382 15.81 27.45 45.16
CA ASP A 382 14.87 28.21 45.96
C ASP A 382 15.57 28.67 47.25
N VAL A 383 16.28 29.80 47.12
CA VAL A 383 16.97 30.46 48.24
C VAL A 383 16.01 30.80 49.39
N PRO A 384 14.78 31.34 49.15
CA PRO A 384 13.79 31.52 50.21
C PRO A 384 13.33 30.27 50.96
N GLN A 385 13.34 29.07 50.36
CA GLN A 385 13.11 27.80 51.07
C GLN A 385 14.38 27.36 51.81
N THR A 386 15.54 27.45 51.15
CA THR A 386 16.84 27.04 51.68
C THR A 386 17.21 27.76 52.98
N LEU A 387 16.75 29.01 53.15
CA LEU A 387 17.00 29.81 54.36
C LEU A 387 15.94 29.64 55.47
N ARG A 388 14.94 28.75 55.32
CA ARG A 388 13.88 28.57 56.34
C ARG A 388 14.42 27.92 57.62
N GLY A 389 13.94 28.43 58.76
CA GLY A 389 14.36 27.95 60.09
C GLY A 389 15.73 28.43 60.57
N LEU A 390 16.58 28.99 59.68
CA LEU A 390 17.96 29.39 60.03
C LEU A 390 18.05 30.68 60.86
N THR A 391 16.92 31.36 61.10
CA THR A 391 16.85 32.72 61.67
C THR A 391 15.96 32.81 62.91
N GLU A 392 15.52 31.66 63.47
CA GLU A 392 14.60 31.62 64.60
C GLU A 392 15.18 32.25 65.88
N PHE A 393 14.35 33.04 66.57
CA PHE A 393 14.75 33.73 67.81
C PHE A 393 14.79 32.75 68.98
N SER A 394 15.99 32.50 69.51
CA SER A 394 16.20 31.64 70.69
C SER A 394 16.95 32.35 71.82
N LEU A 395 16.48 32.12 73.05
CA LEU A 395 17.12 32.58 74.29
C LEU A 395 17.80 31.44 75.08
N ASP A 396 17.83 30.22 74.54
CA ASP A 396 18.56 29.10 75.15
C ASP A 396 20.08 29.35 75.03
N PRO A 397 20.83 29.47 76.14
CA PRO A 397 22.25 29.74 76.11
C PRO A 397 23.07 28.65 75.40
N ARG A 398 22.53 27.43 75.24
CA ARG A 398 23.18 26.38 74.44
C ARG A 398 23.09 26.68 72.94
N GLN A 399 21.94 27.17 72.49
CA GLN A 399 21.69 27.51 71.09
C GLN A 399 22.42 28.81 70.72
N VAL A 400 22.39 29.81 71.61
CA VAL A 400 23.18 31.04 71.46
C VAL A 400 24.69 30.76 71.42
N TRP A 401 25.20 29.75 72.15
CA TRP A 401 26.60 29.32 72.04
C TRP A 401 26.89 28.53 70.76
N ALA A 402 26.02 27.58 70.39
CA ALA A 402 26.15 26.80 69.16
C ALA A 402 26.19 27.69 67.90
N HIS A 403 25.41 28.78 67.87
CA HIS A 403 25.40 29.78 66.81
C HIS A 403 26.77 30.43 66.50
N PHE A 404 27.76 30.36 67.39
CA PHE A 404 29.12 30.87 67.16
C PHE A 404 30.20 29.79 66.98
N VAL A 405 29.89 28.51 67.26
CA VAL A 405 30.90 27.44 67.39
C VAL A 405 30.57 26.19 66.54
N SER A 406 29.31 26.00 66.14
CA SER A 406 28.87 24.86 65.34
C SER A 406 28.92 25.17 63.85
N GLU A 407 29.75 24.45 63.11
CA GLU A 407 29.71 24.42 61.65
C GLU A 407 28.38 23.80 61.18
N HIS A 408 27.80 24.35 60.12
CA HIS A 408 26.56 23.86 59.52
C HIS A 408 26.70 23.85 58.00
N GLU A 409 26.65 22.68 57.38
CA GLU A 409 26.53 22.56 55.92
C GLU A 409 25.11 22.16 55.55
N LEU A 410 24.52 22.90 54.62
CA LEU A 410 23.13 22.77 54.20
C LEU A 410 23.07 22.42 52.72
N ALA A 411 22.25 21.43 52.38
CA ALA A 411 21.88 21.18 50.99
C ALA A 411 20.93 22.31 50.51
N PRO A 412 21.15 22.89 49.31
CA PRO A 412 20.20 23.83 48.74
C PRO A 412 18.87 23.12 48.41
N VAL A 413 17.75 23.81 48.63
CA VAL A 413 16.44 23.39 48.09
C VAL A 413 16.37 23.86 46.64
N TYR A 414 16.11 22.95 45.70
CA TYR A 414 16.16 23.26 44.27
C TYR A 414 14.93 22.76 43.50
N THR A 415 14.71 23.34 42.32
CA THR A 415 13.68 22.96 41.33
C THR A 415 14.31 22.84 39.95
N PHE A 416 13.70 22.05 39.06
CA PHE A 416 14.16 21.79 37.69
C PHE A 416 12.95 21.43 36.81
N ASP A 417 13.13 21.36 35.49
CA ASP A 417 12.13 20.83 34.56
C ASP A 417 12.43 19.35 34.26
N GLU A 418 11.54 18.43 34.65
CA GLU A 418 11.75 16.98 34.49
C GLU A 418 11.86 16.56 33.01
N ALA A 419 11.15 17.23 32.09
CA ALA A 419 11.16 16.88 30.67
C ALA A 419 12.45 17.35 29.98
N GLN A 420 12.94 18.54 30.33
CA GLN A 420 14.24 19.03 29.85
C GLN A 420 15.40 18.24 30.48
N LEU A 421 15.33 17.93 31.78
CA LEU A 421 16.33 17.10 32.45
C LEU A 421 16.38 15.69 31.86
N ALA A 422 15.23 15.08 31.54
CA ALA A 422 15.17 13.81 30.84
C ALA A 422 15.83 13.89 29.45
N ALA A 423 15.52 14.91 28.65
CA ALA A 423 16.13 15.11 27.34
C ALA A 423 17.66 15.30 27.42
N HIS A 424 18.16 16.10 28.36
CA HIS A 424 19.61 16.24 28.61
C HIS A 424 20.26 14.96 29.15
N THR A 425 19.52 14.13 29.90
CA THR A 425 20.00 12.81 30.35
C THR A 425 20.11 11.84 29.16
N GLU A 426 19.13 11.83 28.26
CA GLU A 426 19.16 11.04 27.02
C GLU A 426 20.27 11.50 26.07
N GLU A 427 20.46 12.81 25.90
CA GLU A 427 21.53 13.37 25.06
C GLU A 427 22.92 13.07 25.63
N LEU A 428 23.12 13.15 26.95
CA LEU A 428 24.36 12.71 27.62
C LEU A 428 24.62 11.23 27.31
N MET A 429 23.65 10.35 27.57
CA MET A 429 23.79 8.91 27.29
C MET A 429 24.05 8.59 25.82
N ALA A 430 23.43 9.31 24.88
CA ALA A 430 23.56 9.08 23.45
C ALA A 430 24.84 9.67 22.85
N SER A 431 25.36 10.76 23.39
CA SER A 431 26.60 11.40 22.93
C SER A 431 27.86 10.78 23.52
N THR A 432 27.79 10.21 24.73
CA THR A 432 28.94 9.60 25.40
C THR A 432 28.93 8.07 25.42
N GLY A 433 27.79 7.45 25.13
CA GLY A 433 27.62 6.00 25.16
C GLY A 433 27.79 5.32 23.79
N THR A 434 28.07 4.02 23.83
CA THR A 434 27.99 3.12 22.68
C THR A 434 26.84 2.12 22.93
N PRO A 435 25.86 2.00 22.02
CA PRO A 435 24.78 1.04 22.19
C PRO A 435 25.27 -0.40 21.95
N ALA A 436 24.71 -1.36 22.69
CA ALA A 436 24.98 -2.77 22.44
C ALA A 436 24.32 -3.24 21.14
N VAL A 437 25.04 -4.01 20.32
CA VAL A 437 24.57 -4.51 19.04
C VAL A 437 24.31 -6.02 19.15
N ASN A 438 23.08 -6.44 18.87
CA ASN A 438 22.67 -7.84 18.88
C ASN A 438 23.39 -8.65 17.79
N ALA A 439 23.77 -9.90 18.10
CA ALA A 439 24.14 -10.86 17.08
C ALA A 439 22.93 -11.16 16.18
N THR A 440 23.18 -11.42 14.90
CA THR A 440 22.13 -11.80 13.93
C THR A 440 22.46 -13.12 13.26
N LEU A 441 21.43 -13.83 12.79
CA LEU A 441 21.54 -15.09 12.08
C LEU A 441 20.78 -14.96 10.76
N GLN A 442 21.42 -15.26 9.63
CA GLN A 442 20.88 -15.11 8.28
C GLN A 442 21.38 -16.24 7.38
N TYR A 443 20.75 -16.48 6.22
CA TYR A 443 21.24 -17.47 5.24
C TYR A 443 22.02 -16.81 4.10
N GLU A 444 23.24 -17.27 3.85
CA GLU A 444 23.92 -17.08 2.58
C GLU A 444 23.69 -18.32 1.70
N GLY A 445 22.69 -18.24 0.81
CA GLY A 445 22.20 -19.38 0.04
C GLY A 445 21.48 -20.39 0.94
N ILE A 446 22.19 -21.42 1.39
CA ILE A 446 21.73 -22.36 2.43
C ILE A 446 22.67 -22.43 3.65
N ALA A 447 23.75 -21.65 3.68
CA ALA A 447 24.69 -21.63 4.79
C ALA A 447 24.21 -20.62 5.85
N PRO A 448 23.91 -21.03 7.09
CA PRO A 448 23.50 -20.09 8.14
C PRO A 448 24.72 -19.34 8.70
N MET A 449 24.77 -18.03 8.47
CA MET A 449 25.85 -17.15 8.91
C MET A 449 25.44 -16.33 10.14
N ILE A 450 26.36 -16.21 11.10
CA ILE A 450 26.21 -15.35 12.28
C ILE A 450 26.99 -14.05 12.06
N THR A 451 26.34 -12.91 12.25
CA THR A 451 27.03 -11.64 12.51
C THR A 451 27.24 -11.52 14.02
N PRO A 452 28.48 -11.43 14.55
CA PRO A 452 28.74 -11.33 15.98
C PRO A 452 28.12 -10.08 16.63
N SER A 453 27.77 -10.22 17.90
CA SER A 453 27.29 -9.16 18.76
C SER A 453 28.42 -8.23 19.22
N GLN A 454 28.07 -7.04 19.71
CA GLN A 454 29.01 -6.08 20.27
C GLN A 454 28.46 -5.56 21.61
N SER A 455 29.27 -5.60 22.67
CA SER A 455 28.90 -4.97 23.93
C SER A 455 28.83 -3.46 23.78
N GLY A 456 27.84 -2.83 24.41
CA GLY A 456 27.81 -1.40 24.59
C GLY A 456 28.48 -0.97 25.88
N ALA A 457 28.61 0.35 26.06
CA ALA A 457 28.99 0.99 27.30
C ALA A 457 28.31 2.36 27.38
N ALA A 458 27.57 2.63 28.46
CA ALA A 458 26.86 3.89 28.65
C ALA A 458 26.76 4.23 30.14
N VAL A 459 26.62 5.52 30.49
CA VAL A 459 26.30 5.91 31.87
C VAL A 459 24.86 5.47 32.19
N PRO A 460 24.59 4.84 33.34
CA PRO A 460 23.21 4.56 33.78
C PRO A 460 22.37 5.84 33.89
N ALA A 461 21.12 5.82 33.44
CA ALA A 461 20.27 7.01 33.35
C ALA A 461 20.04 7.71 34.70
N ASP A 462 19.98 6.95 35.80
CA ASP A 462 19.88 7.47 37.15
C ASP A 462 21.17 8.17 37.60
N VAL A 463 22.33 7.60 37.29
CA VAL A 463 23.65 8.20 37.56
C VAL A 463 23.89 9.46 36.71
N ALA A 464 23.55 9.43 35.42
CA ALA A 464 23.64 10.58 34.53
C ALA A 464 22.73 11.74 34.99
N ARG A 465 21.49 11.43 35.38
CA ARG A 465 20.54 12.41 35.92
C ARG A 465 20.99 12.98 37.27
N GLN A 466 21.57 12.16 38.16
CA GLN A 466 22.14 12.65 39.42
C GLN A 466 23.34 13.56 39.18
N ALA A 467 24.24 13.21 38.26
CA ALA A 467 25.39 14.04 37.89
C ALA A 467 24.97 15.42 37.36
N LEU A 468 23.94 15.48 36.51
CA LEU A 468 23.34 16.71 35.99
C LEU A 468 22.72 17.61 37.09
N LEU A 469 22.39 17.08 38.27
CA LEU A 469 21.88 17.88 39.38
C LEU A 469 22.99 18.24 40.38
N ASP A 470 23.74 17.25 40.87
CA ASP A 470 24.66 17.41 41.99
C ASP A 470 25.95 18.17 41.60
N GLY A 471 26.49 17.93 40.40
CA GLY A 471 27.71 18.59 39.92
C GLY A 471 27.55 20.12 39.87
N PRO A 472 26.55 20.64 39.13
CA PRO A 472 26.24 22.07 39.09
C PRO A 472 25.94 22.69 40.45
N LEU A 473 25.17 22.01 41.32
CA LEU A 473 24.83 22.54 42.65
C LEU A 473 26.08 22.69 43.53
N GLN A 474 27.01 21.72 43.48
CA GLN A 474 28.28 21.78 44.20
C GLN A 474 29.28 22.77 43.58
N GLY A 475 29.06 23.21 42.33
CA GLY A 475 29.97 24.10 41.60
C GLY A 475 31.13 23.36 40.92
N GLN A 476 30.92 22.11 40.54
CA GLN A 476 31.85 21.33 39.72
C GLN A 476 31.74 21.80 38.26
N GLU A 477 32.83 22.28 37.67
CA GLU A 477 32.89 22.67 36.24
C GLU A 477 33.20 21.46 35.33
N ASN A 478 33.75 20.39 35.91
CA ASN A 478 34.02 19.10 35.25
C ASN A 478 33.54 17.96 36.16
N VAL A 479 32.83 16.98 35.58
CA VAL A 479 32.25 15.82 36.28
C VAL A 479 32.66 14.54 35.53
N GLU A 480 33.41 13.66 36.18
CA GLU A 480 33.83 12.37 35.60
C GLU A 480 32.81 11.28 35.95
N LEU A 481 32.32 10.55 34.94
CA LEU A 481 31.34 9.47 35.09
C LEU A 481 31.90 8.17 34.48
N ALA A 482 31.74 7.06 35.19
CA ALA A 482 32.11 5.75 34.67
C ALA A 482 30.99 5.18 33.79
N ALA A 483 31.32 4.73 32.58
CA ALA A 483 30.38 3.96 31.77
C ALA A 483 30.16 2.57 32.39
N GLN A 484 28.89 2.14 32.43
CA GLN A 484 28.56 0.74 32.70
C GLN A 484 28.47 -0.02 31.37
N ARG A 485 29.17 -1.16 31.30
CA ARG A 485 29.09 -2.06 30.13
C ARG A 485 27.69 -2.66 30.03
N SER A 486 27.08 -2.58 28.85
CA SER A 486 25.80 -3.21 28.52
C SER A 486 26.02 -4.43 27.63
N GLU A 487 25.38 -5.54 27.98
CA GLU A 487 25.40 -6.75 27.16
C GLU A 487 24.26 -6.73 26.13
N PRO A 488 24.48 -7.23 24.91
CA PRO A 488 23.46 -7.33 23.88
C PRO A 488 22.41 -8.39 24.25
N GLN A 489 21.15 -8.14 23.93
CA GLN A 489 20.03 -9.05 24.20
C GLN A 489 20.20 -10.40 23.49
N ILE A 490 20.75 -10.37 22.26
CA ILE A 490 21.16 -11.55 21.52
C ILE A 490 22.69 -11.59 21.52
N THR A 491 23.25 -12.49 22.32
CA THR A 491 24.69 -12.76 22.38
C THR A 491 25.11 -13.76 21.31
N ASP A 492 26.42 -13.84 21.02
CA ASP A 492 27.01 -14.84 20.12
C ASP A 492 26.62 -16.27 20.50
N ALA A 493 26.47 -16.55 21.81
CA ALA A 493 26.05 -17.85 22.32
C ALA A 493 24.58 -18.17 21.94
N LEU A 494 23.67 -17.20 22.06
CA LEU A 494 22.26 -17.37 21.65
C LEU A 494 22.11 -17.48 20.13
N ALA A 495 22.91 -16.73 19.37
CA ALA A 495 22.97 -16.88 17.91
C ALA A 495 23.52 -18.25 17.48
N THR A 496 24.57 -18.74 18.17
CA THR A 496 25.14 -20.09 17.96
C THR A 496 24.14 -21.19 18.34
N GLN A 497 23.36 -21.00 19.41
CA GLN A 497 22.28 -21.92 19.78
C GLN A 497 21.24 -21.98 18.66
N ALA A 498 20.71 -20.84 18.21
CA ALA A 498 19.73 -20.79 17.13
C ALA A 498 20.28 -21.36 15.79
N GLN A 499 21.57 -21.17 15.50
CA GLN A 499 22.24 -21.77 14.33
C GLN A 499 22.23 -23.31 14.40
N ASN A 500 22.43 -23.89 15.58
CA ASN A 500 22.49 -25.34 15.78
C ASN A 500 21.12 -26.00 15.97
N GLU A 501 20.18 -25.32 16.64
CA GLU A 501 18.86 -25.88 17.01
C GLU A 501 17.75 -25.56 16.00
N LEU A 502 17.85 -24.45 15.27
CA LEU A 502 16.83 -24.00 14.33
C LEU A 502 17.34 -24.00 12.88
N ALA A 503 18.44 -23.28 12.60
CA ALA A 503 18.85 -23.04 11.23
C ALA A 503 19.43 -24.29 10.54
N THR A 504 20.50 -24.87 11.08
CA THR A 504 21.14 -26.06 10.49
C THR A 504 20.17 -27.24 10.34
N PRO A 505 19.26 -27.53 11.31
CA PRO A 505 18.21 -28.53 11.12
C PRO A 505 17.19 -28.17 10.03
N LEU A 506 16.78 -26.89 9.90
CA LEU A 506 15.82 -26.46 8.88
C LEU A 506 16.28 -26.83 7.46
N VAL A 507 17.53 -26.53 7.12
CA VAL A 507 18.09 -26.78 5.78
C VAL A 507 18.76 -28.17 5.62
N SER A 508 18.71 -29.02 6.64
CA SER A 508 19.37 -30.35 6.63
C SER A 508 18.81 -31.36 5.61
N GLY A 509 17.65 -31.07 5.02
CA GLY A 509 17.02 -31.87 3.97
C GLY A 509 15.66 -31.33 3.56
N ASP A 510 14.98 -32.02 2.65
CA ASP A 510 13.66 -31.59 2.18
C ASP A 510 12.57 -31.66 3.27
N VAL A 511 11.51 -30.87 3.10
CA VAL A 511 10.24 -31.03 3.83
C VAL A 511 9.14 -31.41 2.83
N ARG A 512 8.41 -32.50 3.10
CA ARG A 512 7.26 -32.90 2.27
C ARG A 512 6.02 -32.13 2.69
N VAL A 513 5.19 -31.76 1.72
CA VAL A 513 3.90 -31.09 1.95
C VAL A 513 2.82 -31.96 1.30
N LYS A 514 1.97 -32.62 2.10
CA LYS A 514 0.88 -33.47 1.59
C LYS A 514 -0.44 -32.70 1.54
N VAL A 515 -1.07 -32.70 0.37
CA VAL A 515 -2.32 -31.99 0.04
C VAL A 515 -3.27 -32.99 -0.60
N GLY A 516 -4.29 -33.45 0.13
CA GLY A 516 -5.10 -34.60 -0.32
C GLY A 516 -4.20 -35.83 -0.50
N GLU A 517 -4.22 -36.44 -1.70
CA GLU A 517 -3.25 -37.49 -2.08
C GLU A 517 -2.01 -36.97 -2.83
N ALA A 518 -1.95 -35.68 -3.15
CA ALA A 518 -0.80 -35.06 -3.81
C ALA A 518 0.31 -34.70 -2.80
N GLN A 519 1.57 -34.64 -3.26
CA GLN A 519 2.71 -34.24 -2.44
C GLN A 519 3.64 -33.28 -3.20
N ALA A 520 3.99 -32.17 -2.55
CA ALA A 520 5.08 -31.28 -2.95
C ALA A 520 6.31 -31.47 -2.05
N VAL A 521 7.45 -30.94 -2.49
CA VAL A 521 8.74 -31.03 -1.80
C VAL A 521 9.35 -29.62 -1.70
N LEU A 522 9.43 -29.11 -0.48
CA LEU A 522 10.14 -27.87 -0.14
C LEU A 522 11.63 -28.20 0.06
N GLN A 523 12.46 -27.74 -0.86
CA GLN A 523 13.91 -27.98 -0.83
C GLN A 523 14.62 -27.03 0.16
N PRO A 524 15.82 -27.38 0.68
CA PRO A 524 16.64 -26.52 1.52
C PRO A 524 16.82 -25.07 1.02
N ALA A 525 16.90 -24.86 -0.29
CA ALA A 525 17.00 -23.51 -0.87
C ALA A 525 15.71 -22.68 -0.65
N THR A 526 14.53 -23.26 -0.86
CA THR A 526 13.24 -22.61 -0.59
C THR A 526 13.03 -22.38 0.90
N LEU A 527 13.43 -23.35 1.73
CA LEU A 527 13.36 -23.25 3.20
C LEU A 527 14.28 -22.15 3.74
N ALA A 528 15.49 -22.00 3.19
CA ALA A 528 16.41 -20.91 3.53
C ALA A 528 15.90 -19.55 3.05
N GLN A 529 15.36 -19.47 1.82
CA GLN A 529 14.81 -18.25 1.24
C GLN A 529 13.58 -17.72 2.01
N ALA A 530 12.74 -18.62 2.52
CA ALA A 530 11.58 -18.26 3.33
C ALA A 530 11.93 -17.91 4.79
N ALA A 531 13.15 -18.18 5.26
CA ALA A 531 13.48 -18.13 6.67
C ALA A 531 14.15 -16.82 7.13
N SER A 532 13.67 -16.30 8.25
CA SER A 532 14.28 -15.18 8.98
C SER A 532 14.38 -15.49 10.47
N PHE A 533 15.23 -14.75 11.19
CA PHE A 533 15.50 -14.96 12.61
C PHE A 533 15.32 -13.66 13.38
N ALA A 534 14.29 -13.60 14.23
CA ALA A 534 13.92 -12.41 14.98
C ALA A 534 14.26 -12.56 16.48
N PRO A 535 14.63 -11.49 17.20
CA PRO A 535 14.78 -11.53 18.66
C PRO A 535 13.47 -11.89 19.37
N GLY A 536 13.56 -12.77 20.37
CA GLY A 536 12.49 -13.12 21.30
C GLY A 536 13.03 -13.46 22.69
N GLU A 537 12.15 -13.81 23.63
CA GLU A 537 12.46 -13.91 25.07
C GLU A 537 13.62 -14.87 25.43
N ALA A 538 13.86 -15.90 24.61
CA ALA A 538 14.86 -16.94 24.84
C ALA A 538 16.02 -16.93 23.82
N GLY A 539 16.16 -15.86 23.02
CA GLY A 539 17.13 -15.77 21.92
C GLY A 539 16.46 -15.55 20.56
N LEU A 540 17.10 -15.99 19.48
CA LEU A 540 16.54 -15.85 18.12
C LEU A 540 15.47 -16.91 17.84
N GLN A 541 14.33 -16.48 17.32
CA GLN A 541 13.22 -17.32 16.91
C GLN A 541 13.16 -17.42 15.38
N LEU A 542 12.93 -18.63 14.86
CA LEU A 542 12.70 -18.87 13.44
C LEU A 542 11.31 -18.35 13.04
N GLN A 543 11.27 -17.55 11.98
CA GLN A 543 10.05 -17.15 11.27
C GLN A 543 10.15 -17.64 9.81
N LEU A 544 9.01 -18.03 9.23
CA LEU A 544 8.93 -18.51 7.84
C LEU A 544 7.90 -17.69 7.05
N ASP A 545 8.29 -17.20 5.88
CA ASP A 545 7.40 -16.62 4.90
C ASP A 545 6.54 -17.72 4.26
N GLY A 546 5.31 -17.84 4.75
CA GLY A 546 4.33 -18.80 4.26
C GLY A 546 4.00 -18.66 2.77
N LYS A 547 4.12 -17.45 2.20
CA LYS A 547 3.83 -17.20 0.79
C LYS A 547 4.92 -17.76 -0.11
N ILE A 548 6.19 -17.61 0.26
CA ILE A 548 7.33 -18.21 -0.47
C ILE A 548 7.21 -19.74 -0.49
N LEU A 549 6.81 -20.34 0.64
CA LEU A 549 6.55 -21.79 0.71
C LEU A 549 5.31 -22.19 -0.11
N GLY A 550 4.21 -21.44 0.01
CA GLY A 550 2.94 -21.72 -0.65
C GLY A 550 2.98 -21.57 -2.16
N ASP A 551 3.72 -20.58 -2.67
CA ASP A 551 3.95 -20.37 -4.11
C ASP A 551 4.68 -21.58 -4.73
N GLU A 552 5.71 -22.12 -4.06
CA GLU A 552 6.43 -23.31 -4.55
C GLU A 552 5.57 -24.58 -4.49
N VAL A 553 4.77 -24.75 -3.44
CA VAL A 553 3.82 -25.89 -3.34
C VAL A 553 2.75 -25.82 -4.43
N ARG A 554 2.14 -24.65 -4.66
CA ARG A 554 1.15 -24.45 -5.73
C ARG A 554 1.75 -24.67 -7.13
N LYS A 555 2.99 -24.23 -7.35
CA LYS A 555 3.77 -24.49 -8.58
C LYS A 555 4.04 -25.97 -8.83
N GLN A 556 4.24 -26.78 -7.78
CA GLN A 556 4.43 -28.23 -7.91
C GLN A 556 3.11 -29.01 -8.02
N LEU A 557 1.99 -28.46 -7.52
CA LEU A 557 0.68 -29.13 -7.46
C LEU A 557 -0.43 -28.42 -8.27
N PRO A 558 -0.22 -28.07 -9.56
CA PRO A 558 -1.19 -27.31 -10.35
C PRO A 558 -2.53 -28.05 -10.56
N ASP A 559 -2.56 -29.38 -10.40
CA ASP A 559 -3.81 -30.15 -10.50
C ASP A 559 -4.59 -30.28 -9.18
N ALA A 560 -3.93 -30.14 -8.03
CA ALA A 560 -4.58 -30.22 -6.72
C ALA A 560 -4.88 -28.83 -6.12
N LEU A 561 -4.14 -27.80 -6.53
CA LEU A 561 -4.29 -26.42 -6.06
C LEU A 561 -4.59 -25.48 -7.24
N LYS A 562 -5.70 -25.77 -7.94
CA LYS A 562 -6.18 -24.96 -9.06
C LYS A 562 -6.75 -23.63 -8.55
N PRO A 563 -6.46 -22.49 -9.19
CA PRO A 563 -7.24 -21.28 -8.97
C PRO A 563 -8.70 -21.50 -9.40
N GLY A 564 -9.62 -20.66 -8.92
CA GLY A 564 -11.01 -20.69 -9.39
C GLY A 564 -11.12 -20.30 -10.86
N GLU A 565 -12.05 -20.93 -11.58
CA GLU A 565 -12.42 -20.54 -12.95
C GLU A 565 -13.52 -19.46 -12.88
N ASP A 566 -13.26 -18.31 -13.50
CA ASP A 566 -14.20 -17.18 -13.54
C ASP A 566 -15.49 -17.52 -14.31
N ALA A 567 -16.61 -17.01 -13.80
CA ALA A 567 -17.87 -16.99 -14.53
C ALA A 567 -17.71 -16.15 -15.82
N ARG A 568 -18.54 -16.42 -16.82
CA ARG A 568 -18.56 -15.60 -18.05
C ARG A 568 -19.94 -15.51 -18.67
N ILE A 569 -20.15 -14.47 -19.46
CA ILE A 569 -21.45 -14.14 -20.07
C ILE A 569 -21.27 -14.25 -21.59
N GLU A 570 -21.71 -15.38 -22.16
CA GLU A 570 -21.64 -15.63 -23.60
C GLU A 570 -22.97 -15.26 -24.27
N ILE A 571 -22.93 -14.66 -25.46
CA ILE A 571 -24.13 -14.46 -26.28
C ILE A 571 -24.28 -15.66 -27.23
N VAL A 572 -25.12 -16.62 -26.85
CA VAL A 572 -25.36 -17.82 -27.64
C VAL A 572 -26.18 -17.47 -28.89
N ASP A 573 -25.71 -17.97 -30.05
CA ASP A 573 -26.30 -17.80 -31.38
C ASP A 573 -26.71 -16.36 -31.74
N HIS A 574 -26.04 -15.34 -31.18
CA HIS A 574 -26.38 -13.91 -31.33
C HIS A 574 -27.81 -13.55 -30.88
N THR A 575 -28.39 -14.35 -29.97
CA THR A 575 -29.81 -14.28 -29.55
C THR A 575 -30.09 -14.37 -28.05
N THR A 576 -29.21 -14.94 -27.21
CA THR A 576 -29.46 -15.08 -25.77
C THR A 576 -28.19 -14.93 -24.92
N PRO A 577 -28.17 -14.03 -23.91
CA PRO A 577 -27.09 -14.00 -22.92
C PRO A 577 -27.19 -15.21 -21.98
N THR A 578 -26.11 -15.99 -21.90
CA THR A 578 -25.99 -17.18 -21.06
C THR A 578 -24.84 -16.98 -20.08
N ILE A 579 -25.14 -17.08 -18.78
CA ILE A 579 -24.10 -17.14 -17.74
C ILE A 579 -23.58 -18.58 -17.69
N ILE A 580 -22.28 -18.74 -17.88
CA ILE A 580 -21.57 -19.97 -17.59
C ILE A 580 -20.94 -19.78 -16.20
N PRO A 581 -21.27 -20.63 -15.22
CA PRO A 581 -20.96 -20.38 -13.82
C PRO A 581 -19.46 -20.50 -13.53
N SER A 582 -19.03 -19.77 -12.50
CA SER A 582 -17.72 -19.89 -11.88
C SER A 582 -17.55 -21.25 -11.20
N VAL A 583 -16.32 -21.74 -11.15
CA VAL A 583 -15.94 -22.94 -10.37
C VAL A 583 -14.90 -22.53 -9.34
N ASP A 584 -15.21 -22.72 -8.05
CA ASP A 584 -14.25 -22.42 -6.98
C ASP A 584 -13.07 -23.40 -7.04
N GLY A 585 -11.87 -22.84 -6.93
CA GLY A 585 -10.62 -23.58 -6.91
C GLY A 585 -10.23 -24.04 -5.50
N GLN A 586 -8.99 -24.51 -5.35
CA GLN A 586 -8.40 -24.89 -4.07
C GLN A 586 -7.03 -24.25 -3.90
N THR A 587 -6.79 -23.70 -2.71
CA THR A 587 -5.48 -23.21 -2.25
C THR A 587 -5.15 -23.84 -0.90
N ILE A 588 -3.96 -23.55 -0.39
CA ILE A 588 -3.56 -23.86 0.98
C ILE A 588 -3.50 -22.58 1.83
N ASP A 589 -3.68 -22.75 3.13
CA ASP A 589 -3.42 -21.72 4.13
C ASP A 589 -1.90 -21.57 4.30
N ASP A 590 -1.35 -20.47 3.77
CA ASP A 590 0.08 -20.17 3.80
C ASP A 590 0.61 -19.97 5.24
N ALA A 591 -0.23 -19.50 6.16
CA ALA A 591 0.16 -19.27 7.56
C ALA A 591 0.21 -20.58 8.35
N ASP A 592 -0.76 -21.49 8.13
CA ASP A 592 -0.70 -22.86 8.65
C ASP A 592 0.47 -23.64 8.03
N LEU A 593 0.75 -23.47 6.73
CA LEU A 593 1.94 -24.04 6.09
C LEU A 593 3.23 -23.58 6.80
N ALA A 594 3.41 -22.28 7.03
CA ALA A 594 4.57 -21.76 7.77
C ALA A 594 4.64 -22.29 9.21
N ALA A 595 3.50 -22.33 9.92
CA ALA A 595 3.42 -22.85 11.28
C ALA A 595 3.78 -24.34 11.38
N GLN A 596 3.34 -25.16 10.42
CA GLN A 596 3.70 -26.58 10.38
C GLN A 596 5.15 -26.79 9.92
N VAL A 597 5.61 -26.11 8.86
CA VAL A 597 6.98 -26.24 8.34
C VAL A 597 8.03 -25.78 9.35
N SER A 598 7.75 -24.78 10.20
CA SER A 598 8.67 -24.41 11.28
C SER A 598 8.82 -25.50 12.34
N GLN A 599 7.77 -26.29 12.60
CA GLN A 599 7.79 -27.39 13.58
C GLN A 599 8.39 -28.69 13.03
N VAL A 600 8.09 -29.04 11.77
CA VAL A 600 8.58 -30.28 11.13
C VAL A 600 9.92 -30.10 10.41
N GLY A 601 10.23 -28.88 9.97
CA GLY A 601 11.48 -28.54 9.28
C GLY A 601 12.71 -28.60 10.17
N ILE A 602 12.57 -28.43 11.49
CA ILE A 602 13.69 -28.60 12.44
C ILE A 602 13.92 -30.07 12.86
N LYS A 603 13.16 -31.04 12.31
CA LYS A 603 13.32 -32.46 12.63
C LYS A 603 14.49 -33.07 11.88
N THR A 604 15.35 -33.79 12.61
CA THR A 604 16.51 -34.52 12.04
C THR A 604 16.12 -35.86 11.38
N VAL A 605 14.94 -36.40 11.68
CA VAL A 605 14.44 -37.65 11.09
C VAL A 605 13.64 -37.33 9.83
N ALA A 606 14.13 -37.76 8.66
CA ALA A 606 13.53 -37.46 7.35
C ALA A 606 12.11 -38.04 7.13
N ALA A 607 11.60 -38.87 8.02
CA ALA A 607 10.21 -39.34 8.05
C ALA A 607 9.27 -38.41 8.84
N GLU A 608 9.80 -37.57 9.75
CA GLU A 608 9.03 -36.61 10.54
C GLU A 608 8.88 -35.23 9.84
N ARG A 609 9.66 -34.99 8.77
CA ARG A 609 9.66 -33.78 7.94
C ARG A 609 8.48 -33.76 6.96
N GLU A 610 7.24 -33.83 7.46
CA GLU A 610 6.00 -33.80 6.65
C GLU A 610 4.96 -32.84 7.22
N ALA A 611 4.63 -31.79 6.46
CA ALA A 611 3.54 -30.86 6.73
C ALA A 611 2.25 -31.27 5.98
N LYS A 612 1.10 -30.92 6.56
CA LYS A 612 -0.25 -31.15 6.01
C LYS A 612 -1.07 -29.86 6.17
N PRO A 613 -0.79 -28.82 5.37
CA PRO A 613 -1.47 -27.54 5.47
C PRO A 613 -2.96 -27.72 5.19
N LYS A 614 -3.77 -26.93 5.88
CA LYS A 614 -5.19 -26.77 5.64
C LYS A 614 -5.43 -26.32 4.19
N VAL A 615 -6.36 -27.00 3.52
CA VAL A 615 -6.84 -26.63 2.18
C VAL A 615 -8.06 -25.72 2.34
N GLU A 616 -8.09 -24.64 1.56
CA GLU A 616 -9.18 -23.68 1.52
C GLU A 616 -9.72 -23.53 0.09
N ALA A 617 -10.98 -23.08 -0.03
CA ALA A 617 -11.52 -22.71 -1.33
C ALA A 617 -10.81 -21.45 -1.86
N SER A 618 -10.36 -21.49 -3.12
CA SER A 618 -9.91 -20.32 -3.85
C SER A 618 -11.08 -19.83 -4.72
N PRO A 619 -11.94 -18.91 -4.24
CA PRO A 619 -13.07 -18.43 -5.02
C PRO A 619 -12.61 -17.81 -6.34
N ALA A 620 -13.49 -17.85 -7.34
CA ALA A 620 -13.28 -17.15 -8.61
C ALA A 620 -13.11 -15.63 -8.40
N SER A 621 -12.32 -14.99 -9.26
CA SER A 621 -12.11 -13.53 -9.24
C SER A 621 -13.34 -12.77 -9.79
N PHE A 622 -14.16 -13.44 -10.57
CA PHE A 622 -15.48 -12.99 -10.99
C PHE A 622 -16.47 -14.15 -10.84
N THR A 623 -17.34 -14.07 -9.83
CA THR A 623 -18.21 -15.18 -9.45
C THR A 623 -19.47 -15.26 -10.31
N THR A 624 -20.19 -16.38 -10.22
CA THR A 624 -21.54 -16.51 -10.81
C THR A 624 -22.49 -15.42 -10.31
N GLU A 625 -22.42 -15.07 -9.02
CA GLU A 625 -23.24 -14.01 -8.43
C GLU A 625 -22.89 -12.63 -9.03
N ASP A 626 -21.61 -12.39 -9.38
CA ASP A 626 -21.19 -11.15 -10.03
C ASP A 626 -21.60 -11.09 -11.50
N ALA A 627 -21.59 -12.23 -12.20
CA ALA A 627 -22.15 -12.36 -13.54
C ALA A 627 -23.67 -12.11 -13.55
N GLU A 628 -24.41 -12.61 -12.55
CA GLU A 628 -25.84 -12.33 -12.37
C GLU A 628 -26.09 -10.84 -12.08
N LYS A 629 -25.29 -10.21 -11.21
CA LYS A 629 -25.35 -8.76 -10.91
C LYS A 629 -25.12 -7.87 -12.13
N MET A 630 -24.42 -8.34 -13.18
CA MET A 630 -24.29 -7.57 -14.42
C MET A 630 -25.65 -7.30 -15.10
N GLY A 631 -26.66 -8.15 -14.86
CA GLY A 631 -28.04 -7.85 -15.26
C GLY A 631 -28.26 -7.69 -16.76
N ILE A 632 -27.51 -8.41 -17.59
CA ILE A 632 -27.64 -8.39 -19.06
C ILE A 632 -28.84 -9.26 -19.49
N LYS A 633 -29.76 -8.70 -20.29
CA LYS A 633 -31.06 -9.31 -20.62
C LYS A 633 -31.49 -9.13 -22.08
N GLU A 634 -31.20 -7.99 -22.69
CA GLU A 634 -31.77 -7.56 -23.97
C GLU A 634 -30.77 -6.79 -24.83
N VAL A 635 -31.03 -6.68 -26.14
CA VAL A 635 -30.27 -5.78 -27.03
C VAL A 635 -30.72 -4.34 -26.79
N VAL A 636 -29.83 -3.51 -26.26
CA VAL A 636 -30.11 -2.07 -26.00
C VAL A 636 -29.71 -1.16 -27.16
N ALA A 637 -28.84 -1.63 -28.06
CA ALA A 637 -28.50 -0.97 -29.31
C ALA A 637 -28.00 -1.96 -30.37
N GLU A 638 -28.28 -1.68 -31.64
CA GLU A 638 -27.81 -2.46 -32.79
C GLU A 638 -27.47 -1.54 -33.97
N ILE A 639 -26.47 -1.94 -34.75
CA ILE A 639 -26.18 -1.39 -36.07
C ILE A 639 -25.65 -2.49 -37.00
N SER A 640 -26.09 -2.45 -38.26
CA SER A 640 -25.53 -3.28 -39.33
C SER A 640 -25.03 -2.40 -40.47
N THR A 641 -23.81 -2.63 -40.96
CA THR A 641 -23.22 -1.90 -42.09
C THR A 641 -22.77 -2.87 -43.19
N PRO A 642 -23.06 -2.58 -44.48
CA PRO A 642 -22.77 -3.51 -45.57
C PRO A 642 -21.27 -3.70 -45.80
N LEU A 643 -20.89 -4.93 -46.17
CA LEU A 643 -19.54 -5.24 -46.63
C LEU A 643 -19.28 -4.59 -48.00
N THR A 644 -18.00 -4.31 -48.26
CA THR A 644 -17.50 -3.97 -49.58
C THR A 644 -17.23 -5.24 -50.39
N SER A 645 -17.20 -5.15 -51.72
CA SER A 645 -16.80 -6.23 -52.63
C SER A 645 -15.28 -6.49 -52.60
N ASP A 646 -14.74 -6.71 -51.40
CA ASP A 646 -13.32 -6.89 -51.10
C ASP A 646 -13.19 -7.99 -50.03
N SER A 647 -12.67 -9.15 -50.44
CA SER A 647 -12.50 -10.33 -49.59
C SER A 647 -11.32 -10.21 -48.62
N VAL A 648 -10.31 -9.40 -48.94
CA VAL A 648 -9.13 -9.17 -48.10
C VAL A 648 -9.55 -8.28 -46.92
N ARG A 649 -10.22 -7.17 -47.22
CA ARG A 649 -10.86 -6.29 -46.22
C ARG A 649 -11.88 -7.03 -45.35
N THR A 650 -12.67 -7.92 -45.95
CA THR A 650 -13.64 -8.75 -45.21
C THR A 650 -12.95 -9.72 -44.24
N THR A 651 -11.70 -10.11 -44.48
CA THR A 651 -10.93 -10.96 -43.58
C THR A 651 -10.52 -10.21 -42.31
N ASN A 652 -10.02 -8.98 -42.43
CA ASN A 652 -9.78 -8.11 -41.27
C ASN A 652 -11.04 -7.87 -40.43
N LEU A 653 -12.19 -7.64 -41.10
CA LEU A 653 -13.46 -7.44 -40.40
C LEU A 653 -13.92 -8.71 -39.66
N ARG A 654 -13.70 -9.91 -40.21
CA ARG A 654 -14.02 -11.17 -39.54
C ARG A 654 -13.20 -11.36 -38.27
N VAL A 655 -11.88 -11.17 -38.37
CA VAL A 655 -10.94 -11.28 -37.24
C VAL A 655 -11.24 -10.23 -36.17
N GLY A 656 -11.55 -8.99 -36.58
CA GLY A 656 -11.97 -7.92 -35.67
C GLY A 656 -13.28 -8.25 -34.94
N CYS A 657 -14.30 -8.76 -35.64
CA CYS A 657 -15.54 -9.20 -35.02
C CYS A 657 -15.32 -10.31 -33.99
N GLN A 658 -14.52 -11.32 -34.33
CA GLN A 658 -14.18 -12.44 -33.44
C GLN A 658 -13.42 -12.01 -32.17
N LYS A 659 -12.65 -10.92 -32.24
CA LYS A 659 -11.94 -10.33 -31.09
C LYS A 659 -12.83 -9.43 -30.22
N VAL A 660 -13.88 -8.84 -30.79
CA VAL A 660 -14.79 -7.90 -30.10
C VAL A 660 -16.02 -8.60 -29.51
N ALA A 661 -16.49 -9.69 -30.12
CA ALA A 661 -17.61 -10.48 -29.61
C ALA A 661 -17.31 -11.07 -28.22
N GLY A 662 -18.29 -11.00 -27.31
CA GLY A 662 -18.15 -11.47 -25.93
C GLY A 662 -17.45 -10.48 -24.99
N THR A 663 -17.04 -9.30 -25.47
CA THR A 663 -16.42 -8.29 -24.60
C THR A 663 -17.45 -7.74 -23.61
N LEU A 664 -17.32 -8.13 -22.33
CA LEU A 664 -18.05 -7.54 -21.21
C LEU A 664 -17.39 -6.21 -20.81
N VAL A 665 -18.20 -5.17 -20.67
CA VAL A 665 -17.82 -3.85 -20.17
C VAL A 665 -18.67 -3.58 -18.92
N LYS A 666 -18.04 -3.61 -17.75
CA LYS A 666 -18.70 -3.50 -16.44
C LYS A 666 -19.20 -2.06 -16.17
N PRO A 667 -20.11 -1.85 -15.20
CA PRO A 667 -20.50 -0.51 -14.77
C PRO A 667 -19.29 0.37 -14.43
N GLY A 668 -19.18 1.56 -15.03
CA GLY A 668 -18.05 2.49 -14.88
C GLY A 668 -16.80 2.14 -15.71
N GLU A 669 -16.77 1.02 -16.42
CA GLU A 669 -15.65 0.60 -17.26
C GLU A 669 -15.68 1.28 -18.64
N LYS A 670 -14.53 1.30 -19.33
CA LYS A 670 -14.38 1.88 -20.67
C LYS A 670 -14.09 0.77 -21.69
N PHE A 671 -14.84 0.76 -22.79
CA PHE A 671 -14.47 -0.01 -23.97
C PHE A 671 -13.44 0.77 -24.80
N SER A 672 -12.39 0.12 -25.26
CA SER A 672 -11.42 0.63 -26.24
C SER A 672 -11.29 -0.40 -27.38
N LEU A 673 -11.51 0.02 -28.63
CA LEU A 673 -11.45 -0.91 -29.74
C LEU A 673 -10.02 -1.41 -30.00
N LEU A 674 -9.00 -0.54 -29.96
CA LEU A 674 -7.61 -0.96 -30.12
C LEU A 674 -7.18 -1.92 -29.00
N GLN A 675 -7.58 -1.68 -27.74
CA GLN A 675 -7.27 -2.58 -26.62
C GLN A 675 -7.91 -3.96 -26.81
N THR A 676 -9.18 -4.04 -27.22
CA THR A 676 -9.89 -5.30 -27.45
C THR A 676 -9.39 -6.06 -28.68
N LEU A 677 -9.00 -5.37 -29.76
CA LEU A 677 -8.37 -6.03 -30.92
C LEU A 677 -6.99 -6.60 -30.58
N GLY A 678 -6.24 -5.94 -29.69
CA GLY A 678 -4.81 -6.17 -29.50
C GLY A 678 -4.00 -5.79 -30.74
N PRO A 679 -2.68 -6.06 -30.74
CA PRO A 679 -1.77 -5.57 -31.80
C PRO A 679 -2.20 -5.99 -33.20
N ILE A 680 -2.33 -5.03 -34.12
CA ILE A 680 -2.85 -5.25 -35.48
C ILE A 680 -1.73 -5.82 -36.37
N THR A 681 -1.48 -7.11 -36.21
CA THR A 681 -0.38 -7.85 -36.85
C THR A 681 -0.84 -9.09 -37.61
N HIS A 682 -0.02 -9.58 -38.54
CA HIS A 682 -0.25 -10.88 -39.21
C HIS A 682 -0.33 -12.05 -38.23
N ALA A 683 0.49 -12.04 -37.17
CA ALA A 683 0.45 -13.06 -36.12
C ALA A 683 -0.91 -13.11 -35.39
N ASN A 684 -1.59 -11.96 -35.29
CA ASN A 684 -2.94 -11.83 -34.74
C ASN A 684 -4.06 -11.96 -35.78
N GLY A 685 -3.74 -12.45 -36.99
CA GLY A 685 -4.70 -12.80 -38.05
C GLY A 685 -5.04 -11.67 -39.04
N PHE A 686 -4.44 -10.49 -38.91
CA PHE A 686 -4.72 -9.35 -39.80
C PHE A 686 -3.91 -9.41 -41.10
N VAL A 687 -4.44 -8.79 -42.16
CA VAL A 687 -3.84 -8.74 -43.51
C VAL A 687 -3.82 -7.31 -44.04
N ASP A 688 -2.92 -7.02 -44.97
CA ASP A 688 -2.87 -5.73 -45.66
C ASP A 688 -4.10 -5.55 -46.55
N SER A 689 -4.73 -4.39 -46.47
CA SER A 689 -6.00 -4.11 -47.12
C SER A 689 -6.13 -2.62 -47.41
N GLY A 690 -7.04 -2.27 -48.31
CA GLY A 690 -7.34 -0.88 -48.65
C GLY A 690 -7.70 -0.02 -47.43
N VAL A 691 -7.02 1.12 -47.30
CA VAL A 691 -7.29 2.21 -46.36
C VAL A 691 -7.44 3.53 -47.12
N VAL A 692 -7.76 4.61 -46.40
CA VAL A 692 -7.74 5.97 -46.94
C VAL A 692 -6.75 6.81 -46.15
N ALA A 693 -5.59 7.06 -46.73
CA ALA A 693 -4.52 7.89 -46.17
C ALA A 693 -4.50 9.25 -46.85
N ASN A 694 -4.45 10.35 -46.08
CA ASN A 694 -4.38 11.73 -46.58
C ASN A 694 -5.48 12.13 -47.61
N GLY A 695 -6.59 11.38 -47.66
CA GLY A 695 -7.71 11.59 -48.59
C GLY A 695 -7.72 10.65 -49.82
N PHE A 696 -6.59 10.01 -50.12
CA PHE A 696 -6.42 9.07 -51.23
C PHE A 696 -6.55 7.61 -50.77
N ASN A 697 -6.70 6.68 -51.72
CA ASN A 697 -6.66 5.25 -51.42
C ASN A 697 -5.21 4.81 -51.23
N ASP A 698 -4.96 3.90 -50.27
CA ASP A 698 -3.65 3.34 -49.96
C ASP A 698 -3.83 1.92 -49.35
N THR A 699 -2.77 1.20 -48.98
CA THR A 699 -2.84 -0.12 -48.32
C THR A 699 -2.15 -0.12 -46.97
N ALA A 700 -2.79 -0.70 -45.95
CA ALA A 700 -2.17 -0.92 -44.64
C ALA A 700 -2.72 -2.17 -43.94
N LEU A 701 -1.93 -2.70 -43.00
CA LEU A 701 -2.26 -3.85 -42.17
C LEU A 701 -3.50 -3.57 -41.31
N GLY A 702 -4.46 -4.52 -41.29
CA GLY A 702 -5.76 -4.31 -40.64
C GLY A 702 -6.70 -3.36 -41.41
N GLY A 703 -6.37 -3.02 -42.65
CA GLY A 703 -7.15 -2.11 -43.47
C GLY A 703 -8.64 -2.45 -43.50
N GLY A 704 -9.47 -1.43 -43.29
CA GLY A 704 -10.94 -1.53 -43.25
C GLY A 704 -11.59 -1.60 -41.87
N LEU A 705 -10.83 -1.83 -40.78
CA LEU A 705 -11.34 -1.91 -39.40
C LEU A 705 -12.09 -0.66 -38.92
N SER A 706 -11.95 0.51 -39.58
CA SER A 706 -12.79 1.69 -39.33
C SER A 706 -14.30 1.44 -39.51
N GLN A 707 -14.71 0.38 -40.22
CA GLN A 707 -16.12 -0.05 -40.25
C GLN A 707 -16.55 -0.70 -38.92
N LEU A 708 -15.70 -1.53 -38.33
CA LEU A 708 -15.94 -2.08 -36.99
C LEU A 708 -15.93 -0.94 -35.95
N SER A 709 -14.96 -0.02 -36.03
CA SER A 709 -14.92 1.22 -35.24
C SER A 709 -16.23 2.00 -35.32
N THR A 710 -16.72 2.25 -36.54
CA THR A 710 -18.01 2.93 -36.77
C THR A 710 -19.20 2.16 -36.18
N ASN A 711 -19.22 0.83 -36.28
CA ASN A 711 -20.24 0.01 -35.63
C ASN A 711 -20.18 0.13 -34.10
N THR A 712 -19.01 -0.13 -33.51
CA THR A 712 -18.80 -0.10 -32.04
C THR A 712 -18.97 1.30 -31.44
N PHE A 713 -18.75 2.36 -32.20
CA PHE A 713 -19.14 3.72 -31.84
C PHE A 713 -20.67 3.85 -31.80
N ASN A 714 -21.37 3.45 -32.86
CA ASN A 714 -22.83 3.62 -32.93
C ASN A 714 -23.57 2.80 -31.87
N ILE A 715 -23.14 1.59 -31.50
CA ILE A 715 -23.82 0.84 -30.42
C ILE A 715 -23.71 1.57 -29.08
N GLY A 716 -22.53 2.10 -28.72
CA GLY A 716 -22.36 2.89 -27.50
C GLY A 716 -23.14 4.20 -27.56
N TYR A 717 -23.07 4.89 -28.70
CA TYR A 717 -23.77 6.15 -28.94
C TYR A 717 -25.30 6.02 -28.81
N LEU A 718 -25.88 4.95 -29.38
CA LEU A 718 -27.31 4.65 -29.38
C LEU A 718 -27.80 4.03 -28.06
N ALA A 719 -26.97 3.27 -27.35
CA ALA A 719 -27.27 2.79 -25.99
C ALA A 719 -27.19 3.91 -24.92
N GLY A 720 -26.73 5.10 -25.29
CA GLY A 720 -26.60 6.24 -24.37
C GLY A 720 -25.32 6.22 -23.54
N MET A 721 -24.31 5.46 -23.95
CA MET A 721 -22.99 5.44 -23.28
C MET A 721 -22.25 6.78 -23.44
N GLU A 722 -21.25 7.00 -22.57
CA GLU A 722 -20.38 8.17 -22.63
C GLU A 722 -19.47 8.09 -23.86
N ASP A 723 -19.48 9.12 -24.69
CA ASP A 723 -18.62 9.25 -25.87
C ASP A 723 -17.28 9.87 -25.43
N ILE A 724 -16.24 9.03 -25.29
CA ILE A 724 -14.94 9.43 -24.71
C ILE A 724 -13.94 9.78 -25.81
N GLN A 725 -13.90 8.98 -26.87
CA GLN A 725 -13.06 9.22 -28.03
C GLN A 725 -13.71 8.62 -29.28
N HIS A 726 -14.01 9.47 -30.26
CA HIS A 726 -14.19 9.05 -31.64
C HIS A 726 -13.66 10.13 -32.58
N LYS A 727 -13.53 9.81 -33.87
CA LYS A 727 -13.09 10.76 -34.90
C LYS A 727 -13.70 10.36 -36.25
N PRO A 728 -14.67 11.11 -36.80
CA PRO A 728 -15.28 10.76 -38.08
C PRO A 728 -14.30 10.87 -39.25
N HIS A 729 -14.57 10.15 -40.35
CA HIS A 729 -13.75 10.26 -41.56
C HIS A 729 -13.94 11.64 -42.20
N SER A 730 -12.87 12.21 -42.76
CA SER A 730 -12.97 13.45 -43.56
C SER A 730 -13.74 13.25 -44.87
N LYS A 731 -13.84 12.01 -45.36
CA LYS A 731 -14.55 11.59 -46.57
C LYS A 731 -15.82 10.85 -46.20
N TYR A 732 -16.96 11.24 -46.77
CA TYR A 732 -18.23 10.53 -46.56
C TYR A 732 -18.22 9.14 -47.21
N PHE A 733 -18.82 8.16 -46.53
CA PHE A 733 -19.10 6.84 -47.06
C PHE A 733 -20.59 6.49 -46.86
N GLU A 734 -21.31 6.23 -47.95
CA GLU A 734 -22.75 5.92 -47.97
C GLU A 734 -23.16 4.72 -47.10
N ARG A 735 -22.23 3.81 -46.80
CA ARG A 735 -22.44 2.67 -45.90
C ARG A 735 -22.49 3.02 -44.40
N TYR A 736 -22.31 4.29 -44.01
CA TYR A 736 -22.30 4.75 -42.62
C TYR A 736 -23.35 5.84 -42.38
N PRO A 737 -23.90 5.97 -41.15
CA PRO A 737 -24.82 7.07 -40.84
C PRO A 737 -24.09 8.42 -40.85
N MET A 738 -24.60 9.40 -41.61
CA MET A 738 -23.95 10.71 -41.77
C MET A 738 -23.61 11.38 -40.43
N GLY A 739 -22.34 11.78 -40.30
CA GLY A 739 -21.72 12.36 -39.12
C GLY A 739 -21.36 11.37 -38.00
N ARG A 740 -22.04 10.22 -37.91
CA ARG A 740 -21.83 9.21 -36.87
C ARG A 740 -20.97 8.06 -37.36
N GLU A 741 -19.71 8.34 -37.54
CA GLU A 741 -18.71 7.36 -37.96
C GLU A 741 -17.41 7.54 -37.18
N ALA A 742 -16.60 6.49 -37.11
CA ALA A 742 -15.34 6.50 -36.39
C ALA A 742 -14.24 5.89 -37.27
N THR A 743 -13.13 6.62 -37.37
CA THR A 743 -11.86 6.13 -37.90
C THR A 743 -11.21 5.17 -36.90
N LEU A 744 -10.19 4.45 -37.34
CA LEU A 744 -9.29 3.68 -36.48
C LEU A 744 -7.88 3.78 -37.08
N TRP A 745 -6.88 4.01 -36.23
CA TRP A 745 -5.47 3.99 -36.62
C TRP A 745 -4.60 3.64 -35.41
N GLU A 746 -3.95 2.49 -35.45
CA GLU A 746 -3.11 2.01 -34.35
C GLU A 746 -2.03 3.04 -33.97
N GLY A 747 -1.89 3.32 -32.68
CA GLY A 747 -0.95 4.33 -32.18
C GLY A 747 -1.34 5.81 -32.37
N SER A 748 -2.50 6.15 -32.95
CA SER A 748 -2.94 7.57 -32.99
C SER A 748 -4.45 7.86 -32.92
N ILE A 749 -5.32 6.92 -33.32
CA ILE A 749 -6.77 7.11 -33.31
C ILE A 749 -7.45 5.81 -32.84
N ASP A 750 -8.04 5.86 -31.65
CA ASP A 750 -8.91 4.82 -31.12
C ASP A 750 -10.39 5.24 -31.14
N MET A 751 -11.26 4.29 -30.84
CA MET A 751 -12.67 4.49 -30.53
C MET A 751 -12.91 4.00 -29.09
N VAL A 752 -13.39 4.90 -28.22
CA VAL A 752 -13.55 4.65 -26.78
C VAL A 752 -14.89 5.18 -26.28
N TRP A 753 -15.62 4.37 -25.51
CA TRP A 753 -16.82 4.80 -24.79
C TRP A 753 -16.88 4.24 -23.37
N GLY A 754 -17.55 4.96 -22.46
CA GLY A 754 -17.72 4.61 -21.06
C GLY A 754 -19.10 4.04 -20.74
N ASN A 755 -19.16 2.87 -20.10
CA ASN A 755 -20.41 2.32 -19.58
C ASN A 755 -20.87 3.10 -18.35
N ARG A 756 -21.73 4.10 -18.56
CA ARG A 756 -22.35 4.92 -17.50
C ARG A 756 -23.71 4.40 -17.01
N THR A 757 -23.99 3.10 -17.17
CA THR A 757 -25.20 2.43 -16.65
C THR A 757 -24.86 1.59 -15.41
N PRO A 758 -25.84 1.24 -14.55
CA PRO A 758 -25.63 0.32 -13.43
C PRO A 758 -25.54 -1.16 -13.86
N TYR A 759 -25.58 -1.47 -15.16
CA TYR A 759 -25.58 -2.82 -15.72
C TYR A 759 -24.30 -3.09 -16.51
N GLY A 760 -23.91 -4.36 -16.61
CA GLY A 760 -22.89 -4.76 -17.58
C GLY A 760 -23.39 -4.60 -19.01
N ALA A 761 -22.47 -4.44 -19.95
CA ALA A 761 -22.76 -4.39 -21.37
C ALA A 761 -21.86 -5.36 -22.14
N VAL A 762 -22.43 -6.33 -22.86
CA VAL A 762 -21.67 -7.30 -23.68
C VAL A 762 -21.81 -6.95 -25.16
N ILE A 763 -20.67 -6.82 -25.85
CA ILE A 763 -20.65 -6.57 -27.28
C ILE A 763 -20.77 -7.89 -28.03
N ASP A 764 -21.68 -7.92 -29.00
CA ASP A 764 -21.93 -9.04 -29.91
C ASP A 764 -21.69 -8.57 -31.33
N SER A 765 -20.67 -9.10 -32.02
CA SER A 765 -20.24 -8.61 -33.33
C SER A 765 -19.89 -9.75 -34.27
N TYR A 766 -20.48 -9.75 -35.46
CA TYR A 766 -20.37 -10.86 -36.41
C TYR A 766 -20.61 -10.41 -37.86
N ILE A 767 -20.36 -11.33 -38.79
CA ILE A 767 -20.65 -11.11 -40.22
C ILE A 767 -21.77 -12.05 -40.64
N ALA A 768 -22.89 -11.48 -41.06
CA ALA A 768 -24.05 -12.21 -41.58
C ALA A 768 -24.66 -11.45 -42.78
N ASN A 769 -25.25 -12.18 -43.73
CA ASN A 769 -26.03 -11.61 -44.85
C ASN A 769 -25.33 -10.48 -45.65
N GLY A 770 -23.99 -10.52 -45.74
CA GLY A 770 -23.21 -9.49 -46.44
C GLY A 770 -23.00 -8.18 -45.64
N GLN A 771 -23.22 -8.20 -44.32
CA GLN A 771 -23.08 -7.05 -43.43
C GLN A 771 -22.18 -7.39 -42.24
N VAL A 772 -21.55 -6.37 -41.66
CA VAL A 772 -21.02 -6.41 -40.29
C VAL A 772 -22.16 -6.02 -39.36
N VAL A 773 -22.65 -6.99 -38.58
CA VAL A 773 -23.69 -6.81 -37.57
C VAL A 773 -23.01 -6.59 -36.22
N THR A 774 -23.44 -5.58 -35.48
CA THR A 774 -22.94 -5.35 -34.12
C THR A 774 -24.07 -4.88 -33.20
N LYS A 775 -24.21 -5.57 -32.06
CA LYS A 775 -25.21 -5.37 -31.02
C LYS A 775 -24.52 -5.08 -29.67
N LEU A 776 -25.24 -4.40 -28.78
CA LEU A 776 -24.88 -4.27 -27.37
C LEU A 776 -25.98 -4.88 -26.51
N TRP A 777 -25.63 -5.89 -25.73
CA TRP A 777 -26.51 -6.60 -24.80
C TRP A 777 -26.37 -6.03 -23.40
N SER A 778 -27.46 -5.61 -22.75
CA SER A 778 -27.50 -5.05 -21.40
C SER A 778 -28.91 -5.14 -20.80
N THR A 779 -29.31 -4.27 -19.88
CA THR A 779 -30.72 -3.93 -19.58
C THR A 779 -30.96 -2.49 -20.05
N LYS A 780 -32.12 -2.18 -20.65
CA LYS A 780 -32.43 -0.81 -21.08
C LYS A 780 -32.44 0.14 -19.87
N TYR A 781 -31.58 1.16 -19.92
CA TYR A 781 -31.47 2.19 -18.90
C TYR A 781 -31.84 3.58 -19.44
N PHE A 782 -31.23 4.01 -20.55
CA PHE A 782 -31.53 5.31 -21.16
C PHE A 782 -32.62 5.23 -22.25
N ASP A 783 -33.36 6.32 -22.43
CA ASP A 783 -34.04 6.62 -23.68
C ASP A 783 -33.19 7.58 -24.52
N VAL A 784 -32.89 7.20 -25.76
CA VAL A 784 -31.94 7.91 -26.62
C VAL A 784 -32.61 8.34 -27.90
N LYS A 785 -32.65 9.65 -28.13
CA LYS A 785 -33.20 10.26 -29.34
C LYS A 785 -32.05 10.86 -30.14
N THR A 786 -31.95 10.54 -31.43
CA THR A 786 -30.91 11.08 -32.30
C THR A 786 -31.52 11.69 -33.56
N SER A 787 -30.85 12.70 -34.12
CA SER A 787 -31.19 13.25 -35.43
C SER A 787 -29.94 13.68 -36.20
N THR A 788 -30.04 13.69 -37.53
CA THR A 788 -29.02 14.24 -38.43
C THR A 788 -29.72 15.18 -39.42
N SER A 789 -29.15 16.37 -39.64
CA SER A 789 -29.70 17.33 -40.59
C SER A 789 -29.61 16.85 -42.03
N ALA A 790 -30.42 17.42 -42.91
CA ALA A 790 -30.12 17.40 -44.35
C ALA A 790 -28.71 17.98 -44.60
N PRO A 791 -27.95 17.48 -45.60
CA PRO A 791 -26.64 18.03 -45.94
C PRO A 791 -26.74 19.45 -46.50
N ARG A 792 -25.79 20.30 -46.10
CA ARG A 792 -25.68 21.72 -46.49
C ARG A 792 -24.23 22.10 -46.80
N ASN A 793 -23.99 23.34 -47.20
CA ASN A 793 -22.65 23.88 -47.48
C ASN A 793 -21.83 23.05 -48.50
N TYR A 794 -22.48 22.59 -49.58
CA TYR A 794 -21.85 21.72 -50.56
C TYR A 794 -20.61 22.35 -51.22
N THR A 795 -19.50 21.61 -51.21
CA THR A 795 -18.23 21.97 -51.87
C THR A 795 -17.95 20.97 -52.99
N GLN A 796 -17.76 21.46 -54.22
CA GLN A 796 -17.53 20.59 -55.38
C GLN A 796 -16.06 20.13 -55.46
N PRO A 797 -15.79 18.90 -55.93
CA PRO A 797 -14.43 18.38 -56.03
C PRO A 797 -13.65 19.02 -57.18
N THR A 798 -12.34 19.19 -56.96
CA THR A 798 -11.36 19.68 -57.94
C THR A 798 -10.50 18.52 -58.48
N MET A 799 -9.54 18.83 -59.36
CA MET A 799 -8.35 18.00 -59.53
C MET A 799 -7.20 18.60 -58.72
N VAL A 800 -6.34 17.75 -58.18
CA VAL A 800 -5.05 18.09 -57.55
C VAL A 800 -3.95 17.39 -58.36
N GLN A 801 -2.86 18.09 -58.61
CA GLN A 801 -1.68 17.54 -59.31
C GLN A 801 -0.61 17.15 -58.29
N ASP A 802 0.04 16.01 -58.51
CA ASP A 802 0.95 15.38 -57.56
C ASP A 802 2.04 14.60 -58.30
N SER A 803 3.24 14.58 -57.74
CA SER A 803 4.47 14.10 -58.39
C SER A 803 5.22 13.06 -57.54
N GLY A 804 4.60 12.54 -56.47
CA GLY A 804 5.22 11.58 -55.56
C GLY A 804 5.39 10.16 -56.15
N PRO A 805 6.41 9.39 -55.75
CA PRO A 805 6.48 7.97 -56.08
C PRO A 805 5.27 7.23 -55.47
N GLY A 806 4.62 6.37 -56.25
CA GLY A 806 3.33 5.79 -55.86
C GLY A 806 2.12 6.70 -56.12
N CYS A 807 2.25 7.72 -56.98
CA CYS A 807 1.09 8.47 -57.44
C CYS A 807 0.22 7.61 -58.39
N GLU A 808 -0.98 7.25 -57.93
CA GLU A 808 -2.04 6.70 -58.79
C GLU A 808 -3.04 7.79 -59.20
N PRO A 809 -3.38 7.93 -60.50
CA PRO A 809 -4.34 8.92 -60.96
C PRO A 809 -5.78 8.53 -60.57
N GLN A 810 -6.50 9.46 -59.95
CA GLN A 810 -7.85 9.22 -59.41
C GLN A 810 -8.86 10.22 -59.97
N GLY A 811 -10.02 9.73 -60.41
CA GLY A 811 -11.14 10.58 -60.81
C GLY A 811 -11.76 11.34 -59.63
N ARG A 812 -12.48 12.44 -59.91
CA ARG A 812 -13.27 13.14 -58.89
C ARG A 812 -14.39 12.24 -58.37
N GLY A 813 -14.59 12.22 -57.05
CA GLY A 813 -15.71 11.54 -56.40
C GLY A 813 -16.85 12.49 -56.03
N GLY A 814 -17.46 12.28 -54.87
CA GLY A 814 -18.58 13.09 -54.38
C GLY A 814 -18.15 14.48 -53.83
N PRO A 815 -19.11 15.43 -53.74
CA PRO A 815 -18.89 16.72 -53.11
C PRO A 815 -18.75 16.58 -51.58
N GLY A 816 -18.04 17.53 -50.99
CA GLY A 816 -18.01 17.73 -49.53
C GLY A 816 -19.26 18.46 -49.06
N PHE A 817 -19.65 18.29 -47.80
CA PHE A 817 -20.85 18.91 -47.22
C PHE A 817 -20.79 18.91 -45.69
N THR A 818 -21.52 19.83 -45.06
CA THR A 818 -21.76 19.86 -43.61
C THR A 818 -23.06 19.16 -43.26
N VAL A 819 -23.06 18.35 -42.19
CA VAL A 819 -24.25 17.89 -41.47
C VAL A 819 -24.17 18.32 -40.01
N THR A 820 -25.32 18.48 -39.36
CA THR A 820 -25.44 18.62 -37.91
C THR A 820 -26.02 17.33 -37.35
N VAL A 821 -25.34 16.70 -36.39
CA VAL A 821 -25.84 15.54 -35.63
C VAL A 821 -26.24 16.02 -34.24
N ALA A 822 -27.34 15.52 -33.70
CA ALA A 822 -27.76 15.75 -32.32
C ALA A 822 -28.18 14.45 -31.63
N ARG A 823 -27.91 14.36 -30.32
CA ARG A 823 -28.34 13.28 -29.42
C ARG A 823 -28.87 13.89 -28.12
N THR A 824 -30.05 13.44 -27.72
CA THR A 824 -30.60 13.66 -26.38
C THR A 824 -30.69 12.31 -25.67
N VAL A 825 -30.18 12.23 -24.45
CA VAL A 825 -30.19 11.03 -23.58
C VAL A 825 -30.99 11.35 -22.33
N THR A 826 -31.96 10.52 -22.01
CA THR A 826 -32.85 10.66 -20.84
C THR A 826 -32.72 9.43 -19.94
N ASP A 827 -32.58 9.61 -18.63
CA ASP A 827 -32.51 8.54 -17.62
C ASP A 827 -33.91 7.98 -17.25
N PRO A 828 -34.01 6.88 -16.48
CA PRO A 828 -35.30 6.32 -16.03
C PRO A 828 -36.17 7.31 -15.25
N GLU A 829 -35.55 8.26 -14.54
CA GLU A 829 -36.20 9.31 -13.76
C GLU A 829 -36.81 10.42 -14.63
N GLY A 830 -36.47 10.47 -15.92
CA GLY A 830 -36.94 11.47 -16.88
C GLY A 830 -36.04 12.71 -17.00
N THR A 831 -34.87 12.70 -16.38
CA THR A 831 -33.86 13.76 -16.49
C THR A 831 -33.12 13.64 -17.81
N VAL A 832 -32.93 14.77 -18.50
CA VAL A 832 -32.05 14.83 -19.66
C VAL A 832 -30.60 14.92 -19.16
N VAL A 833 -29.91 13.78 -19.15
CA VAL A 833 -28.50 13.66 -18.73
C VAL A 833 -27.51 14.09 -19.82
N GLU A 834 -27.97 14.17 -21.07
CA GLU A 834 -27.21 14.73 -22.18
C GLU A 834 -28.15 15.36 -23.21
N ASP A 835 -27.84 16.58 -23.66
CA ASP A 835 -28.42 17.19 -24.86
C ASP A 835 -27.26 17.78 -25.67
N SER A 836 -26.78 17.02 -26.66
CA SER A 836 -25.54 17.29 -27.38
C SER A 836 -25.80 17.45 -28.88
N SER A 837 -25.04 18.34 -29.53
CA SER A 837 -25.01 18.42 -30.99
C SER A 837 -23.66 18.91 -31.50
N TYR A 838 -23.27 18.43 -32.68
CA TYR A 838 -22.04 18.82 -33.36
C TYR A 838 -22.26 18.96 -34.86
N ASN A 839 -21.38 19.74 -35.50
CA ASN A 839 -21.31 19.86 -36.95
C ASN A 839 -20.13 19.05 -37.45
N TRP A 840 -20.37 18.10 -38.36
CA TRP A 840 -19.29 17.48 -39.13
C TRP A 840 -19.29 18.01 -40.56
N THR A 841 -18.11 18.27 -41.12
CA THR A 841 -17.97 18.71 -42.52
C THR A 841 -17.07 17.76 -43.27
N TYR A 842 -17.65 17.03 -44.20
CA TYR A 842 -16.94 16.19 -45.14
C TYR A 842 -16.22 17.04 -46.19
N GLN A 843 -14.99 16.66 -46.48
CA GLN A 843 -14.20 17.20 -47.57
C GLN A 843 -14.68 16.63 -48.91
N PRO A 844 -14.58 17.39 -50.02
CA PRO A 844 -14.83 16.85 -51.35
C PRO A 844 -13.79 15.79 -51.71
N VAL A 845 -14.23 14.76 -52.42
CA VAL A 845 -13.34 13.72 -52.95
C VAL A 845 -12.72 14.25 -54.24
N ASN A 846 -11.68 15.06 -54.09
CA ASN A 846 -10.89 15.59 -55.20
C ASN A 846 -10.25 14.45 -56.00
N GLY A 847 -10.12 14.64 -57.31
CA GLY A 847 -9.32 13.75 -58.15
C GLY A 847 -7.83 14.07 -58.09
N ARG A 848 -6.99 13.11 -58.45
CA ARG A 848 -5.52 13.21 -58.50
C ARG A 848 -5.04 13.04 -59.94
N THR A 849 -4.23 13.94 -60.45
CA THR A 849 -3.43 13.73 -61.68
C THR A 849 -1.98 13.54 -61.29
N CYS A 850 -1.34 12.55 -61.88
CA CYS A 850 0.07 12.23 -61.67
C CYS A 850 0.89 12.67 -62.90
N ASP A 851 2.11 13.13 -62.65
CA ASP A 851 3.08 13.58 -63.67
C ASP A 851 3.85 12.42 -64.33
#